data_AF-A0AAN7LYQ7-F1
#
_entry.id   AF-A0AAN7LYQ7-F1
#
_cell.length_a   1.000
_cell.length_b   1.000
_cell.length_c   1.000
_cell.angle_alpha   90.00
_cell.angle_beta   90.00
_cell.angle_gamma   90.00
#
_symmetry.space_group_name_H-M   'P 1'
#
loop_
_entity.id
_entity.type
_entity.pdbx_description
1 polymer ?
#
loop_
_entity_poly.entity_id
_entity_poly.type
_entity_poly.pdbx_seq_one_letter_code
_entity_poly.pdbx_strand_id
1 'polypeptide(L)'
;MFDPNSYGGLLPLSMLCTLLLCFSSLLRAEDNQDELQLLLNLTATLKSTNQSLFSSWASDKPLCGFSGVTCNRNGSVQELDLSNQQLTGRLPLESICKLPSLEKLALGFNGLHGPVPTEVKTCVKLQYLDLGNNLFTGAFPDISPLSELRYLYLNGSGFTGRFPWSSMKNMTHLTVLSVGDNPFDRTPFPAEISGLYDLNWIYMSNCSIIGEIPAAIGGLKNLGSLELSDNFLTGGIPPEISSLVNLWRLEVYGNGLTGKIPVGFGNLTKLQYLDASMNNLEGGLSELRSLTNLVSLQLFMNGFSGEVPPEFGEFKKLTNLSLYTNRLTGPLPQSLGSWANFDYLDVSENLLSGPIPPDMCKKGTMKELLMLQNNFSGEIPDSYSRCLTLTRFRVSNNTLTGTVPAGIWGLPNLNIIDIAMNQFSGPIAADIGKARALGELLINDNQLSGEVPPEIAGVESLDTVDMSNNQISGHLPEGIGGMRSLSRLHMKNNLLTGQIPESIGSCSKLSDLNLARNSLSGKIPYSLGNLPTLNSLNLSNNKLSGQIPSSLSSLQLSLLDLSDNRLSGRIPQSLSIEAYNGSFAGNPGLCSPVAGVGSFPICPSSSGLSKHVVVLMVFFSVGVAVLLVMLVTFMYQHRPEKPRSRSLKDGPWKVQSFHLLSFNEDEILDSIRPENLIGKGGSGKVYKVALSNGKEELAVKHIWKNEAETPQAGRSPAAAAQTTSPMLGGKPNQRSREFDAEIRILSSIRHVNVVKLYCSITSDDSSLLVYEYLPNGSLWDLLHSGSKGGGLEWDARFEIALGAARGLEYLHHGCEQPVIHRDVKSSNILLDEFLKPRIADFGLAKIAQNGSGGGDLTRVVAGTHGYIAPGKVSSLIQ
;
A
#
# COMPACT_ATOMS: atom_id res chain seq x y z
N MET A 1 13.54 -22.01 114.08
CA MET A 1 12.26 -21.26 114.05
C MET A 1 12.46 -20.11 113.08
N PHE A 2 12.06 -20.31 111.81
CA PHE A 2 11.64 -19.34 110.78
C PHE A 2 11.57 -20.13 109.45
N ASP A 3 10.41 -20.06 108.79
CA ASP A 3 9.88 -20.98 107.78
C ASP A 3 9.95 -20.35 106.37
N PRO A 4 10.41 -21.05 105.31
CA PRO A 4 10.51 -20.50 103.97
C PRO A 4 9.29 -20.90 103.11
N ASN A 5 8.28 -20.04 103.04
CA ASN A 5 7.19 -20.14 102.06
C ASN A 5 6.81 -18.75 101.54
N SER A 6 7.29 -18.42 100.34
CA SER A 6 6.80 -17.32 99.52
C SER A 6 6.37 -17.89 98.17
N TYR A 7 5.08 -18.22 98.05
CA TYR A 7 4.46 -18.65 96.80
C TYR A 7 4.37 -17.48 95.81
N GLY A 8 5.06 -17.62 94.67
CA GLY A 8 4.71 -16.94 93.44
C GLY A 8 3.44 -17.56 92.85
N GLY A 9 2.42 -16.75 92.62
CA GLY A 9 1.21 -17.16 91.91
C GLY A 9 1.48 -17.23 90.40
N LEU A 10 1.63 -18.44 89.87
CA LEU A 10 1.53 -18.71 88.43
C LEU A 10 0.07 -18.57 87.99
N LEU A 11 -0.20 -17.70 87.02
CA LEU A 11 -1.47 -17.67 86.28
C LEU A 11 -1.72 -19.06 85.65
N PRO A 12 -2.96 -19.59 85.69
CA PRO A 12 -3.26 -20.90 85.11
C PRO A 12 -3.08 -20.88 83.58
N LEU A 13 -2.45 -21.93 83.04
CA LEU A 13 -2.08 -22.07 81.62
C LEU A 13 -3.28 -21.86 80.66
N SER A 14 -4.51 -22.18 81.12
CA SER A 14 -5.74 -21.96 80.35
C SER A 14 -6.10 -20.47 80.20
N MET A 15 -5.89 -19.65 81.24
CA MET A 15 -6.09 -18.19 81.16
C MET A 15 -5.06 -17.55 80.25
N LEU A 16 -3.81 -18.01 80.27
CA LEU A 16 -2.75 -17.53 79.39
C LEU A 16 -3.07 -17.87 77.92
N CYS A 17 -3.56 -19.08 77.64
CA CYS A 17 -4.01 -19.47 76.30
C CYS A 17 -5.23 -18.67 75.81
N THR A 18 -6.23 -18.40 76.65
CA THR A 18 -7.37 -17.54 76.27
C THR A 18 -6.97 -16.08 76.11
N LEU A 19 -6.04 -15.56 76.93
CA LEU A 19 -5.50 -14.22 76.77
C LEU A 19 -4.66 -14.11 75.49
N LEU A 20 -3.86 -15.13 75.14
CA LEU A 20 -3.11 -15.20 73.88
C LEU A 20 -4.03 -15.36 72.66
N LEU A 21 -5.13 -16.10 72.77
CA LEU A 21 -6.15 -16.21 71.73
C LEU A 21 -6.93 -14.90 71.56
N CYS A 22 -7.28 -14.22 72.65
CA CYS A 22 -7.89 -12.89 72.60
C CYS A 22 -6.93 -11.83 72.06
N PHE A 23 -5.66 -11.82 72.49
CA PHE A 23 -4.64 -10.91 71.96
C PHE A 23 -4.36 -11.16 70.48
N SER A 24 -4.28 -12.43 70.04
CA SER A 24 -4.12 -12.75 68.61
C SER A 24 -5.37 -12.42 67.78
N SER A 25 -6.58 -12.49 68.36
CA SER A 25 -7.79 -12.01 67.70
C SER A 25 -7.90 -10.49 67.64
N LEU A 26 -7.36 -9.77 68.64
CA LEU A 26 -7.31 -8.31 68.68
C LEU A 26 -6.25 -7.77 67.70
N LEU A 27 -5.04 -8.35 67.67
CA LEU A 27 -4.01 -8.03 66.69
C LEU A 27 -4.49 -8.31 65.25
N ARG A 28 -5.23 -9.41 65.03
CA ARG A 28 -5.87 -9.71 63.74
C ARG A 28 -6.95 -8.72 63.34
N ALA A 29 -7.69 -8.18 64.30
CA ALA A 29 -8.70 -7.17 64.03
C ALA A 29 -8.05 -5.83 63.65
N GLU A 30 -6.91 -5.49 64.26
CA GLU A 30 -6.14 -4.28 63.99
C GLU A 30 -5.47 -4.32 62.60
N ASP A 31 -4.77 -5.42 62.25
CA ASP A 31 -4.17 -5.62 60.92
C ASP A 31 -5.23 -5.58 59.78
N ASN A 32 -6.39 -6.20 59.99
CA ASN A 32 -7.48 -6.16 59.00
C ASN A 32 -8.09 -4.76 58.85
N GLN A 33 -8.09 -3.94 59.91
CA GLN A 33 -8.58 -2.57 59.85
C GLN A 33 -7.64 -1.68 59.03
N ASP A 34 -6.33 -1.91 59.14
CA ASP A 34 -5.32 -1.20 58.37
C ASP A 34 -5.36 -1.59 56.88
N GLU A 35 -5.48 -2.88 56.55
CA GLU A 35 -5.66 -3.33 55.16
C GLU A 35 -6.95 -2.81 54.53
N LEU A 36 -8.05 -2.78 55.29
CA LEU A 36 -9.32 -2.20 54.85
C LEU A 36 -9.14 -0.72 54.46
N GLN A 37 -8.42 0.07 55.26
CA GLN A 37 -8.15 1.47 54.94
C GLN A 37 -7.26 1.63 53.69
N LEU A 38 -6.25 0.77 53.53
CA LEU A 38 -5.41 0.76 52.33
C LEU A 38 -6.26 0.49 51.07
N LEU A 39 -7.19 -0.46 51.12
CA LEU A 39 -8.09 -0.76 50.01
C LEU A 39 -9.08 0.39 49.75
N LEU A 40 -9.70 0.97 50.77
CA LEU A 40 -10.63 2.09 50.58
C LEU A 40 -9.94 3.31 49.94
N ASN A 41 -8.67 3.56 50.24
CA ASN A 41 -7.86 4.61 49.58
C ASN A 41 -7.68 4.36 48.07
N LEU A 42 -7.71 3.12 47.60
CA LEU A 42 -7.66 2.80 46.18
C LEU A 42 -8.89 3.34 45.44
N THR A 43 -10.07 3.29 46.06
CA THR A 43 -11.32 3.80 45.46
C THR A 43 -11.32 5.32 45.31
N ALA A 44 -10.51 6.03 46.08
CA ALA A 44 -10.35 7.47 45.98
C ALA A 44 -9.41 7.88 44.83
N THR A 45 -8.48 7.00 44.44
CA THR A 45 -7.45 7.26 43.42
C THR A 45 -7.80 6.67 42.06
N LEU A 46 -8.38 5.47 42.04
CA LEU A 46 -8.81 4.77 40.84
C LEU A 46 -10.30 5.02 40.59
N LYS A 47 -10.62 5.43 39.35
CA LYS A 47 -12.00 5.62 38.90
C LYS A 47 -12.36 4.49 37.97
N SER A 48 -13.54 3.89 38.13
CA SER A 48 -14.10 2.92 37.19
C SER A 48 -15.40 3.45 36.62
N THR A 49 -15.62 3.25 35.31
CA THR A 49 -16.94 3.43 34.69
C THR A 49 -17.86 2.23 34.94
N ASN A 50 -17.34 1.10 35.44
CA ASN A 50 -18.12 -0.02 35.92
C ASN A 50 -18.72 0.32 37.30
N GLN A 51 -19.96 0.80 37.31
CA GLN A 51 -20.68 1.21 38.53
C GLN A 51 -20.79 0.10 39.59
N SER A 52 -20.62 -1.17 39.22
CA SER A 52 -20.75 -2.30 40.14
C SER A 52 -19.46 -2.66 40.89
N LEU A 53 -18.28 -2.26 40.40
CA LEU A 53 -16.99 -2.72 40.95
C LEU A 53 -16.80 -2.31 42.43
N PHE A 54 -16.84 -1.00 42.68
CA PHE A 54 -16.60 -0.45 44.02
C PHE A 54 -17.84 -0.48 44.92
N SER A 55 -18.97 -1.02 44.44
CA SER A 55 -20.18 -1.16 45.26
C SER A 55 -20.02 -2.17 46.43
N SER A 56 -19.10 -3.12 46.29
CA SER A 56 -18.71 -4.05 47.35
C SER A 56 -17.67 -3.47 48.31
N TRP A 57 -17.01 -2.37 47.95
CA TRP A 57 -15.93 -1.75 48.71
C TRP A 57 -16.50 -0.68 49.66
N ALA A 58 -16.93 -1.11 50.85
CA ALA A 58 -17.52 -0.24 51.85
C ALA A 58 -16.96 -0.54 53.25
N SER A 59 -16.90 0.48 54.10
CA SER A 59 -16.31 0.37 55.46
C SER A 59 -17.09 -0.55 56.41
N ASP A 60 -18.34 -0.86 56.09
CA ASP A 60 -19.22 -1.75 56.84
C ASP A 60 -19.21 -3.21 56.31
N LYS A 61 -18.45 -3.49 55.24
CA LYS A 61 -18.34 -4.81 54.62
C LYS A 61 -16.98 -5.46 54.92
N PRO A 62 -16.91 -6.80 55.06
CA PRO A 62 -15.64 -7.49 55.25
C PRO A 62 -14.77 -7.36 54.00
N LEU A 63 -13.49 -6.99 54.17
CA LEU A 63 -12.57 -6.71 53.06
C LEU A 63 -12.40 -7.89 52.10
N CYS A 64 -12.46 -9.13 52.60
CA CYS A 64 -12.37 -10.34 51.76
C CYS A 64 -13.64 -10.59 50.90
N GLY A 65 -14.69 -9.80 51.09
CA GLY A 65 -15.90 -9.79 50.25
C GLY A 65 -15.86 -8.72 49.16
N PHE A 66 -14.77 -7.96 49.04
CA PHE A 66 -14.61 -6.93 48.02
C PHE A 66 -14.39 -7.58 46.66
N SER A 67 -15.04 -7.04 45.63
CA SER A 67 -14.91 -7.52 44.25
C SER A 67 -13.44 -7.39 43.83
N GLY A 68 -12.84 -8.49 43.36
CA GLY A 68 -11.45 -8.53 42.94
C GLY A 68 -10.42 -8.72 44.06
N VAL A 69 -10.85 -8.95 45.31
CA VAL A 69 -9.96 -9.21 46.45
C VAL A 69 -10.06 -10.66 46.88
N THR A 70 -8.92 -11.33 47.02
CA THR A 70 -8.82 -12.66 47.63
C THR A 70 -7.94 -12.58 48.87
N CYS A 71 -8.40 -13.13 49.98
CA CYS A 71 -7.63 -13.21 51.22
C CYS A 71 -7.03 -14.61 51.44
N ASN A 72 -5.88 -14.65 52.12
CA ASN A 72 -5.30 -15.90 52.60
C ASN A 72 -6.11 -16.49 53.77
N ARG A 73 -5.66 -17.65 54.27
CA ARG A 73 -6.30 -18.36 55.41
C ARG A 73 -6.37 -17.54 56.71
N ASN A 74 -5.53 -16.51 56.85
CA ASN A 74 -5.52 -15.62 58.00
C ASN A 74 -6.44 -14.39 57.83
N GLY A 75 -7.09 -14.23 56.67
CA GLY A 75 -7.97 -13.09 56.37
C GLY A 75 -7.26 -11.85 55.84
N SER A 76 -5.95 -11.93 55.55
CA SER A 76 -5.15 -10.83 54.98
C SER A 76 -5.15 -10.93 53.45
N VAL A 77 -5.18 -9.79 52.76
CA VAL A 77 -5.26 -9.68 51.29
C VAL A 77 -4.04 -10.34 50.65
N GLN A 78 -4.32 -11.37 49.86
CA GLN A 78 -3.32 -12.15 49.13
C GLN A 78 -3.31 -11.81 47.63
N GLU A 79 -4.49 -11.56 47.05
CA GLU A 79 -4.62 -11.25 45.63
C GLU A 79 -5.51 -10.02 45.42
N LEU A 80 -5.08 -9.17 44.51
CA LEU A 80 -5.87 -8.06 43.98
C LEU A 80 -5.94 -8.21 42.45
N ASP A 81 -7.10 -8.60 41.94
CA ASP A 81 -7.38 -8.80 40.52
C ASP A 81 -8.53 -7.86 40.08
N LEU A 82 -8.14 -6.77 39.42
CA LEU A 82 -9.05 -5.78 38.86
C LEU A 82 -8.82 -5.62 37.35
N SER A 83 -8.43 -6.69 36.68
CA SER A 83 -8.26 -6.70 35.23
C SER A 83 -9.59 -6.52 34.49
N ASN A 84 -9.56 -5.83 33.35
CA ASN A 84 -10.73 -5.58 32.50
C ASN A 84 -11.92 -4.92 33.24
N GLN A 85 -11.63 -3.98 34.15
CA GLN A 85 -12.63 -3.28 34.97
C GLN A 85 -12.85 -1.82 34.54
N GLN A 86 -12.33 -1.43 33.37
CA GLN A 86 -12.39 -0.06 32.85
C GLN A 86 -11.87 0.97 33.87
N LEU A 87 -10.81 0.60 34.60
CA LEU A 87 -10.16 1.48 35.57
C LEU A 87 -9.40 2.58 34.87
N THR A 88 -9.42 3.78 35.44
CA THR A 88 -8.67 4.96 35.00
C THR A 88 -8.06 5.65 36.21
N GLY A 89 -6.94 6.34 36.00
CA GLY A 89 -6.21 7.03 37.06
C GLY A 89 -4.75 6.59 37.12
N ARG A 90 -4.04 7.11 38.12
CA ARG A 90 -2.64 6.74 38.39
C ARG A 90 -2.59 5.53 39.30
N LEU A 91 -1.59 4.68 39.09
CA LEU A 91 -1.40 3.45 39.86
C LEU A 91 -0.90 3.77 41.29
N PRO A 92 -1.69 3.51 42.35
CA PRO A 92 -1.37 3.95 43.73
C PRO A 92 -0.55 2.90 44.49
N LEU A 93 0.68 2.61 44.03
CA LEU A 93 1.53 1.57 44.64
C LEU A 93 1.94 1.89 46.08
N GLU A 94 1.90 3.16 46.51
CA GLU A 94 2.16 3.54 47.91
C GLU A 94 1.17 2.93 48.92
N SER A 95 -0.02 2.54 48.45
CA SER A 95 -1.03 1.83 49.26
C SER A 95 -1.02 0.33 48.98
N ILE A 96 -0.96 -0.07 47.70
CA ILE A 96 -1.02 -1.48 47.29
C ILE A 96 0.16 -2.27 47.89
N CYS A 97 1.39 -1.76 47.78
CA CYS A 97 2.57 -2.49 48.27
C CYS A 97 2.74 -2.50 49.79
N LYS A 98 1.84 -1.86 50.55
CA LYS A 98 1.79 -1.98 52.02
C LYS A 98 0.96 -3.17 52.49
N LEU A 99 0.21 -3.82 51.60
CA LEU A 99 -0.54 -5.03 51.93
C LEU A 99 0.44 -6.16 52.26
N PRO A 100 0.47 -6.66 53.51
CA PRO A 100 1.57 -7.48 54.02
C PRO A 100 1.62 -8.90 53.44
N SER A 101 0.52 -9.39 52.85
CA SER A 101 0.41 -10.74 52.28
C SER A 101 0.20 -10.75 50.76
N LEU A 102 0.34 -9.60 50.08
CA LEU A 102 0.03 -9.51 48.65
C LEU A 102 1.02 -10.31 47.80
N GLU A 103 0.50 -11.32 47.10
CA GLU A 103 1.22 -12.22 46.21
C GLU A 103 0.83 -12.02 44.74
N LYS A 104 -0.40 -11.56 44.46
CA LYS A 104 -0.89 -11.30 43.09
C LYS A 104 -1.46 -9.90 42.95
N LEU A 105 -0.97 -9.17 41.96
CA LEU A 105 -1.51 -7.89 41.52
C LEU A 105 -1.79 -7.95 40.01
N ALA A 106 -3.06 -7.92 39.64
CA ALA A 106 -3.50 -7.94 38.25
C ALA A 106 -4.39 -6.73 37.95
N LEU A 107 -3.93 -5.87 37.06
CA LEU A 107 -4.60 -4.62 36.67
C LEU A 107 -4.62 -4.47 35.13
N GLY A 108 -4.47 -5.59 34.41
CA GLY A 108 -4.37 -5.60 32.96
C GLY A 108 -5.67 -5.15 32.26
N PHE A 109 -5.56 -4.70 31.01
CA PHE A 109 -6.70 -4.29 30.18
C PHE A 109 -7.56 -3.20 30.83
N ASN A 110 -6.92 -2.10 31.23
CA ASN A 110 -7.56 -0.93 31.81
C ASN A 110 -7.04 0.35 31.12
N GLY A 111 -7.46 1.52 31.60
CA GLY A 111 -6.98 2.84 31.18
C GLY A 111 -6.10 3.51 32.23
N LEU A 112 -5.30 2.75 32.98
CA LEU A 112 -4.35 3.31 33.95
C LEU A 112 -3.25 4.07 33.22
N HIS A 113 -2.81 5.20 33.76
CA HIS A 113 -1.90 6.09 33.06
C HIS A 113 -0.86 6.77 33.96
N GLY A 114 0.12 7.42 33.34
CA GLY A 114 1.25 8.05 34.03
C GLY A 114 2.40 7.07 34.29
N PRO A 115 3.45 7.48 35.02
CA PRO A 115 4.56 6.59 35.36
C PRO A 115 4.16 5.57 36.42
N VAL A 116 4.76 4.37 36.34
CA VAL A 116 4.66 3.36 37.40
C VAL A 116 5.55 3.81 38.57
N PRO A 117 5.01 3.98 39.78
CA PRO A 117 5.80 4.44 40.93
C PRO A 117 6.92 3.46 41.31
N THR A 118 8.04 4.00 41.81
CA THR A 118 9.21 3.21 42.24
C THR A 118 8.93 2.33 43.46
N GLU A 119 7.84 2.61 44.16
CA GLU A 119 7.29 1.89 45.30
C GLU A 119 6.97 0.44 44.96
N VAL A 120 6.84 0.07 43.66
CA VAL A 120 6.71 -1.33 43.23
C VAL A 120 7.75 -2.24 43.88
N LYS A 121 8.98 -1.73 44.08
CA LYS A 121 10.09 -2.48 44.70
C LYS A 121 9.83 -2.93 46.14
N THR A 122 8.79 -2.39 46.78
CA THR A 122 8.39 -2.73 48.15
C THR A 122 7.40 -3.90 48.20
N CYS A 123 6.79 -4.27 47.06
CA CYS A 123 5.94 -5.45 46.91
C CYS A 123 6.76 -6.77 46.87
N VAL A 124 7.62 -7.02 47.88
CA VAL A 124 8.63 -8.10 47.82
C VAL A 124 8.07 -9.53 47.82
N LYS A 125 6.82 -9.73 48.25
CA LYS A 125 6.13 -11.04 48.23
C LYS A 125 5.43 -11.34 46.91
N LEU A 126 5.44 -10.40 45.97
CA LEU A 126 4.68 -10.51 44.74
C LEU A 126 5.23 -11.64 43.86
N GLN A 127 4.34 -12.56 43.48
CA GLN A 127 4.59 -13.67 42.58
C GLN A 127 3.97 -13.41 41.19
N TYR A 128 2.94 -12.58 41.11
CA TYR A 128 2.24 -12.26 39.87
C TYR A 128 2.04 -10.75 39.74
N LEU A 129 2.58 -10.16 38.67
CA LEU A 129 2.38 -8.76 38.30
C LEU A 129 1.88 -8.65 36.87
N ASP A 130 0.66 -8.14 36.71
CA ASP A 130 0.07 -7.81 35.40
C ASP A 130 -0.36 -6.34 35.38
N LEU A 131 0.35 -5.57 34.54
CA LEU A 131 0.07 -4.17 34.23
C LEU A 131 -0.11 -3.96 32.71
N GLY A 132 -0.36 -5.04 31.96
CA GLY A 132 -0.45 -5.00 30.50
C GLY A 132 -1.71 -4.29 29.99
N ASN A 133 -1.69 -3.87 28.73
CA ASN A 133 -2.81 -3.23 28.03
C ASN A 133 -3.39 -2.06 28.82
N ASN A 134 -2.51 -1.11 29.16
CA ASN A 134 -2.82 0.14 29.85
C ASN A 134 -2.20 1.33 29.09
N LEU A 135 -2.26 2.54 29.65
CA LEU A 135 -1.79 3.79 29.04
C LEU A 135 -0.67 4.44 29.88
N PHE A 136 0.24 3.62 30.42
CA PHE A 136 1.37 4.11 31.19
C PHE A 136 2.35 4.91 30.32
N THR A 137 3.24 5.64 30.98
CA THR A 137 4.24 6.50 30.32
C THR A 137 5.57 6.44 31.07
N GLY A 138 6.69 6.67 30.38
CA GLY A 138 8.02 6.71 31.02
C GLY A 138 8.62 5.32 31.19
N ALA A 139 9.78 5.28 31.87
CA ALA A 139 10.53 4.05 32.08
C ALA A 139 9.86 3.14 33.13
N PHE A 140 9.92 1.83 32.89
CA PHE A 140 9.52 0.85 33.88
C PHE A 140 10.54 0.82 35.03
N PRO A 141 10.11 0.93 36.30
CA PRO A 141 11.02 1.06 37.45
C PRO A 141 11.75 -0.25 37.75
N ASP A 142 12.88 -0.13 38.47
CA ASP A 142 13.64 -1.29 38.97
C ASP A 142 12.79 -2.16 39.90
N ILE A 143 12.75 -3.46 39.58
CA ILE A 143 12.02 -4.50 40.34
C ILE A 143 12.96 -5.55 40.94
N SER A 144 14.26 -5.26 41.08
CA SER A 144 15.26 -6.20 41.62
C SER A 144 14.86 -6.89 42.94
N PRO A 145 14.15 -6.25 43.88
CA PRO A 145 13.72 -6.90 45.14
C PRO A 145 12.59 -7.94 45.00
N LEU A 146 11.91 -8.02 43.85
CA LEU A 146 10.77 -8.93 43.64
C LEU A 146 11.28 -10.32 43.23
N SER A 147 12.10 -10.95 44.07
CA SER A 147 12.74 -12.25 43.76
C SER A 147 11.75 -13.41 43.67
N GLU A 148 10.57 -13.28 44.28
CA GLU A 148 9.52 -14.31 44.26
C GLU A 148 8.66 -14.28 42.97
N LEU A 149 8.94 -13.36 42.06
CA LEU A 149 8.13 -13.16 40.87
C LEU A 149 8.18 -14.38 39.93
N ARG A 150 6.99 -14.88 39.58
CA ARG A 150 6.76 -16.02 38.67
C ARG A 150 6.12 -15.59 37.36
N TYR A 151 5.39 -14.49 37.37
CA TYR A 151 4.63 -13.99 36.23
C TYR A 151 4.77 -12.47 36.13
N LEU A 152 5.32 -12.00 35.02
CA LEU A 152 5.43 -10.58 34.68
C LEU A 152 4.77 -10.31 33.33
N TYR A 153 3.73 -9.48 33.32
CA TYR A 153 3.00 -9.11 32.10
C TYR A 153 2.81 -7.60 31.99
N LEU A 154 3.42 -7.00 30.97
CA LEU A 154 3.53 -5.57 30.73
C LEU A 154 3.19 -5.17 29.29
N ASN A 155 2.66 -6.10 28.48
CA ASN A 155 2.50 -5.88 27.04
C ASN A 155 1.62 -4.67 26.71
N GLY A 156 1.95 -3.93 25.66
CA GLY A 156 1.04 -2.95 25.07
C GLY A 156 0.61 -1.85 26.06
N SER A 157 1.54 -1.38 26.90
CA SER A 157 1.23 -0.52 28.04
C SER A 157 1.81 0.90 27.95
N GLY A 158 2.48 1.24 26.84
CA GLY A 158 3.02 2.58 26.59
C GLY A 158 4.35 2.88 27.32
N PHE A 159 5.03 1.86 27.83
CA PHE A 159 6.33 2.04 28.49
C PHE A 159 7.41 2.47 27.49
N THR A 160 8.21 3.45 27.87
CA THR A 160 9.27 4.04 27.02
C THR A 160 10.63 3.97 27.71
N GLY A 161 11.72 4.22 26.99
CA GLY A 161 13.05 4.30 27.59
C GLY A 161 13.64 2.92 27.89
N ARG A 162 14.70 2.87 28.70
CA ARG A 162 15.39 1.61 29.01
C ARG A 162 14.62 0.75 29.99
N PHE A 163 14.31 -0.48 29.58
CA PHE A 163 13.76 -1.51 30.48
C PHE A 163 14.83 -2.06 31.45
N PRO A 164 14.52 -2.31 32.74
CA PRO A 164 15.50 -2.67 33.76
C PRO A 164 15.81 -4.19 33.75
N TRP A 165 16.41 -4.69 32.67
CA TRP A 165 16.75 -6.12 32.51
C TRP A 165 17.58 -6.71 33.66
N SER A 166 18.49 -5.91 34.24
CA SER A 166 19.32 -6.34 35.37
C SER A 166 18.53 -6.77 36.59
N SER A 167 17.27 -6.30 36.74
CA SER A 167 16.38 -6.70 37.84
C SER A 167 16.07 -8.20 37.81
N MET A 168 16.15 -8.85 36.65
CA MET A 168 15.79 -10.26 36.49
C MET A 168 16.86 -11.23 36.97
N LYS A 169 18.08 -10.76 37.28
CA LYS A 169 19.22 -11.63 37.61
C LYS A 169 18.94 -12.68 38.69
N ASN A 170 18.08 -12.36 39.66
CA ASN A 170 17.75 -13.25 40.79
C ASN A 170 16.30 -13.79 40.76
N MET A 171 15.54 -13.54 39.68
CA MET A 171 14.15 -14.00 39.56
C MET A 171 14.09 -15.44 39.04
N THR A 172 14.79 -16.36 39.70
CA THR A 172 15.04 -17.73 39.19
C THR A 172 13.79 -18.57 39.02
N HIS A 173 12.66 -18.16 39.62
CA HIS A 173 11.36 -18.82 39.53
C HIS A 173 10.42 -18.20 38.48
N LEU A 174 10.91 -17.25 37.67
CA LEU A 174 10.11 -16.61 36.64
C LEU A 174 9.72 -17.64 35.56
N THR A 175 8.42 -17.79 35.33
CA THR A 175 7.83 -18.73 34.37
C THR A 175 7.25 -18.02 33.15
N VAL A 176 6.77 -16.79 33.31
CA VAL A 176 6.22 -15.96 32.23
C VAL A 176 6.88 -14.60 32.25
N LEU A 177 7.47 -14.23 31.13
CA LEU A 177 8.02 -12.92 30.86
C LEU A 177 7.36 -12.34 29.62
N SER A 178 6.50 -11.34 29.80
CA SER A 178 5.77 -10.71 28.71
C SER A 178 5.89 -9.20 28.82
N VAL A 179 6.70 -8.59 27.95
CA VAL A 179 6.99 -7.15 28.00
C VAL A 179 6.88 -6.46 26.63
N GLY A 180 6.43 -7.19 25.61
CA GLY A 180 6.34 -6.74 24.23
C GLY A 180 5.42 -5.55 23.98
N ASP A 181 5.41 -5.06 22.74
CA ASP A 181 4.58 -3.95 22.27
C ASP A 181 4.75 -2.67 23.09
N ASN A 182 6.00 -2.39 23.48
CA ASN A 182 6.36 -1.18 24.20
C ASN A 182 7.53 -0.49 23.48
N PRO A 183 7.46 0.84 23.28
CA PRO A 183 8.51 1.63 22.61
C PRO A 183 9.75 1.82 23.49
N PHE A 184 10.38 0.71 23.90
CA PHE A 184 11.62 0.72 24.67
C PHE A 184 12.81 1.21 23.84
N ASP A 185 13.83 1.70 24.54
CA ASP A 185 15.14 2.01 23.95
C ASP A 185 15.78 0.74 23.39
N ARG A 186 16.53 0.90 22.29
CA ARG A 186 17.26 -0.21 21.68
C ARG A 186 18.18 -0.91 22.67
N THR A 187 18.12 -2.22 22.70
CA THR A 187 18.90 -3.03 23.63
C THR A 187 19.29 -4.37 22.99
N PRO A 188 20.51 -4.89 23.21
CA PRO A 188 20.83 -6.26 22.83
C PRO A 188 19.91 -7.26 23.51
N PHE A 189 19.83 -8.49 22.98
CA PHE A 189 19.11 -9.56 23.67
C PHE A 189 19.60 -9.68 25.14
N PRO A 190 18.71 -9.57 26.15
CA PRO A 190 19.13 -9.52 27.55
C PRO A 190 19.77 -10.84 28.02
N ALA A 191 21.03 -10.77 28.47
CA ALA A 191 21.78 -11.95 28.90
C ALA A 191 21.19 -12.59 30.16
N GLU A 192 20.54 -11.79 31.02
CA GLU A 192 19.91 -12.23 32.26
C GLU A 192 18.84 -13.30 32.03
N ILE A 193 18.12 -13.22 30.91
CA ILE A 193 17.06 -14.18 30.54
C ILE A 193 17.62 -15.59 30.37
N SER A 194 18.87 -15.73 29.92
CA SER A 194 19.49 -17.02 29.67
C SER A 194 19.69 -17.86 30.93
N GLY A 195 19.63 -17.25 32.12
CA GLY A 195 19.74 -17.95 33.42
C GLY A 195 18.41 -18.35 34.05
N LEU A 196 17.27 -18.03 33.43
CA LEU A 196 15.94 -18.22 34.02
C LEU A 196 15.30 -19.54 33.54
N TYR A 197 15.81 -20.66 34.04
CA TYR A 197 15.48 -22.00 33.55
C TYR A 197 14.00 -22.43 33.73
N ASP A 198 13.26 -21.77 34.62
CA ASP A 198 11.83 -22.02 34.86
C ASP A 198 10.92 -21.36 33.80
N LEU A 199 11.48 -20.52 32.91
CA LEU A 199 10.70 -19.83 31.86
C LEU A 199 10.02 -20.83 30.92
N ASN A 200 8.71 -20.64 30.77
CA ASN A 200 7.84 -21.34 29.85
C ASN A 200 7.37 -20.43 28.71
N TRP A 201 7.19 -19.13 28.97
CA TRP A 201 6.74 -18.16 27.98
C TRP A 201 7.60 -16.90 28.01
N ILE A 202 8.20 -16.58 26.86
CA ILE A 202 8.85 -15.30 26.60
C ILE A 202 8.10 -14.59 25.48
N TYR A 203 7.57 -13.40 25.76
CA TYR A 203 7.00 -12.49 24.78
C TYR A 203 7.72 -11.14 24.85
N MET A 204 8.53 -10.88 23.84
CA MET A 204 9.33 -9.67 23.71
C MET A 204 9.26 -9.12 22.28
N SER A 205 8.13 -9.35 21.59
CA SER A 205 7.88 -8.77 20.28
C SER A 205 7.77 -7.25 20.36
N ASN A 206 8.23 -6.53 19.34
CA ASN A 206 8.17 -5.07 19.28
C ASN A 206 8.74 -4.38 20.54
N CYS A 207 9.99 -4.75 20.89
CA CYS A 207 10.73 -4.24 22.06
C CYS A 207 12.02 -3.50 21.68
N SER A 208 12.24 -3.19 20.40
CA SER A 208 13.47 -2.60 19.88
C SER A 208 14.74 -3.43 20.14
N ILE A 209 14.63 -4.76 20.24
CA ILE A 209 15.79 -5.64 20.51
C ILE A 209 16.70 -5.67 19.28
N ILE A 210 18.01 -5.50 19.49
CA ILE A 210 19.05 -5.54 18.44
C ILE A 210 20.01 -6.72 18.64
N GLY A 211 20.83 -7.00 17.64
CA GLY A 211 21.88 -8.01 17.72
C GLY A 211 21.36 -9.44 17.48
N GLU A 212 22.13 -10.44 17.91
CA GLU A 212 21.82 -11.84 17.63
C GLU A 212 20.98 -12.49 18.74
N ILE A 213 20.22 -13.53 18.38
CA ILE A 213 19.63 -14.43 19.36
C ILE A 213 20.77 -15.28 19.96
N PRO A 214 21.02 -15.24 21.28
CA PRO A 214 22.18 -15.90 21.87
C PRO A 214 22.00 -17.41 21.91
N ALA A 215 23.08 -18.16 21.64
CA ALA A 215 23.11 -19.63 21.77
C ALA A 215 22.66 -20.14 23.15
N ALA A 216 22.88 -19.35 24.20
CA ALA A 216 22.45 -19.67 25.57
C ALA A 216 20.93 -19.85 25.72
N ILE A 217 20.12 -19.39 24.76
CA ILE A 217 18.67 -19.63 24.74
C ILE A 217 18.33 -21.12 24.79
N GLY A 218 19.18 -21.99 24.24
CA GLY A 218 19.01 -23.45 24.30
C GLY A 218 19.04 -24.03 25.72
N GLY A 219 19.47 -23.26 26.72
CA GLY A 219 19.41 -23.64 28.13
C GLY A 219 18.00 -23.68 28.72
N LEU A 220 17.02 -22.97 28.12
CA LEU A 220 15.67 -22.79 28.65
C LEU A 220 14.76 -23.99 28.36
N LYS A 221 15.08 -25.16 28.92
CA LYS A 221 14.43 -26.43 28.56
C LYS A 221 12.92 -26.50 28.81
N ASN A 222 12.39 -25.65 29.69
CA ASN A 222 10.96 -25.56 29.98
C ASN A 222 10.18 -24.68 28.99
N LEU A 223 10.88 -23.97 28.09
CA LEU A 223 10.26 -23.00 27.20
C LEU A 223 9.29 -23.65 26.23
N GLY A 224 8.03 -23.22 26.31
CA GLY A 224 6.94 -23.60 25.42
C GLY A 224 6.64 -22.55 24.35
N SER A 225 6.79 -21.27 24.65
CA SER A 225 6.60 -20.17 23.68
C SER A 225 7.76 -19.18 23.69
N LEU A 226 8.30 -18.89 22.51
CA LEU A 226 9.30 -17.86 22.26
C LEU A 226 8.81 -16.93 21.15
N GLU A 227 8.50 -15.68 21.52
CA GLU A 227 7.96 -14.67 20.62
C GLU A 227 8.86 -13.41 20.66
N LEU A 228 9.57 -13.17 19.55
CA LEU A 228 10.60 -12.13 19.38
C LEU A 228 10.37 -11.28 18.11
N SER A 229 9.16 -11.28 17.58
CA SER A 229 8.82 -10.65 16.30
C SER A 229 8.92 -9.12 16.33
N ASP A 230 8.98 -8.50 15.15
CA ASP A 230 9.00 -7.03 14.98
C ASP A 230 10.08 -6.34 15.82
N ASN A 231 11.28 -6.92 15.82
CA ASN A 231 12.47 -6.36 16.45
C ASN A 231 13.52 -6.03 15.38
N PHE A 232 14.72 -5.69 15.82
CA PHE A 232 15.88 -5.42 14.96
C PHE A 232 16.94 -6.53 15.11
N LEU A 233 16.50 -7.77 15.35
CA LEU A 233 17.41 -8.91 15.49
C LEU A 233 18.11 -9.20 14.16
N THR A 234 19.36 -9.62 14.24
CA THR A 234 20.24 -9.93 13.11
C THR A 234 20.92 -11.27 13.33
N GLY A 235 21.69 -11.75 12.34
CA GLY A 235 22.38 -13.04 12.43
C GLY A 235 21.43 -14.21 12.23
N GLY A 236 21.93 -15.43 12.47
CA GLY A 236 21.15 -16.65 12.28
C GLY A 236 20.24 -17.01 13.44
N ILE A 237 19.24 -17.84 13.17
CA ILE A 237 18.56 -18.60 14.22
C ILE A 237 19.62 -19.56 14.82
N PRO A 238 19.97 -19.49 16.11
CA PRO A 238 21.03 -20.32 16.67
C PRO A 238 20.65 -21.82 16.67
N PRO A 239 21.56 -22.75 16.32
CA PRO A 239 21.29 -24.18 16.32
C PRO A 239 20.81 -24.73 17.67
N GLU A 240 21.20 -24.09 18.78
CA GLU A 240 20.81 -24.45 20.14
C GLU A 240 19.30 -24.36 20.38
N ILE A 241 18.54 -23.63 19.55
CA ILE A 241 17.06 -23.63 19.59
C ILE A 241 16.51 -25.05 19.41
N SER A 242 17.17 -25.92 18.64
CA SER A 242 16.77 -27.33 18.44
C SER A 242 16.69 -28.14 19.75
N SER A 243 17.28 -27.61 20.83
CA SER A 243 17.32 -28.24 22.14
C SER A 243 16.12 -27.87 23.04
N LEU A 244 15.23 -26.98 22.57
CA LEU A 244 14.00 -26.55 23.22
C LEU A 244 12.83 -27.48 22.90
N VAL A 245 12.94 -28.76 23.26
CA VAL A 245 11.98 -29.81 22.87
C VAL A 245 10.54 -29.63 23.38
N ASN A 246 10.32 -28.68 24.29
CA ASN A 246 8.99 -28.30 24.78
C ASN A 246 8.31 -27.20 23.95
N LEU A 247 9.03 -26.59 23.00
CA LEU A 247 8.55 -25.46 22.22
C LEU A 247 7.37 -25.85 21.34
N TRP A 248 6.25 -25.16 21.53
CA TRP A 248 5.05 -25.25 20.70
C TRP A 248 4.81 -23.95 19.91
N ARG A 249 5.24 -22.81 20.51
CA ARG A 249 5.36 -21.42 20.02
C ARG A 249 6.75 -21.00 19.50
N LEU A 250 6.97 -20.73 18.21
CA LEU A 250 8.12 -19.92 17.79
C LEU A 250 7.73 -18.83 16.78
N GLU A 251 7.88 -17.56 17.18
CA GLU A 251 7.62 -16.41 16.31
C GLU A 251 8.82 -15.45 16.34
N VAL A 252 9.43 -15.24 15.17
CA VAL A 252 10.61 -14.39 14.96
C VAL A 252 10.47 -13.51 13.72
N TYR A 253 9.24 -13.28 13.24
CA TYR A 253 8.98 -12.53 12.01
C TYR A 253 9.32 -11.05 12.14
N GLY A 254 9.44 -10.34 11.02
CA GLY A 254 9.66 -8.89 11.02
C GLY A 254 11.01 -8.49 11.63
N ASN A 255 12.06 -9.26 11.33
CA ASN A 255 13.42 -9.04 11.81
C ASN A 255 14.42 -9.01 10.63
N GLY A 256 15.71 -8.88 10.93
CA GLY A 256 16.82 -8.96 9.96
C GLY A 256 17.58 -10.29 10.02
N LEU A 257 16.94 -11.39 10.42
CA LEU A 257 17.60 -12.70 10.58
C LEU A 257 18.07 -13.25 9.23
N THR A 258 19.23 -13.91 9.21
CA THR A 258 19.89 -14.45 8.02
C THR A 258 20.21 -15.94 8.18
N GLY A 259 20.77 -16.56 7.14
CA GLY A 259 21.20 -17.95 7.20
C GLY A 259 20.04 -18.95 7.11
N LYS A 260 20.32 -20.22 7.42
CA LYS A 260 19.39 -21.33 7.18
C LYS A 260 18.58 -21.69 8.42
N ILE A 261 17.47 -22.40 8.22
CA ILE A 261 16.84 -23.16 9.30
C ILE A 261 17.90 -24.13 9.87
N PRO A 262 18.21 -24.09 11.17
CA PRO A 262 19.33 -24.85 11.71
C PRO A 262 19.15 -26.37 11.64
N VAL A 263 20.26 -27.09 11.55
CA VAL A 263 20.24 -28.57 11.62
C VAL A 263 19.68 -29.02 12.97
N GLY A 264 18.80 -30.02 12.95
CA GLY A 264 18.17 -30.58 14.15
C GLY A 264 16.88 -29.87 14.55
N PHE A 265 16.44 -28.86 13.80
CA PHE A 265 15.15 -28.19 14.03
C PHE A 265 13.97 -29.17 14.04
N GLY A 266 14.09 -30.27 13.28
CA GLY A 266 13.15 -31.38 13.27
C GLY A 266 12.92 -32.07 14.63
N ASN A 267 13.75 -31.81 15.64
CA ASN A 267 13.59 -32.31 17.01
C ASN A 267 12.49 -31.57 17.79
N LEU A 268 12.03 -30.41 17.32
CA LEU A 268 10.98 -29.60 17.94
C LEU A 268 9.58 -30.20 17.69
N THR A 269 9.41 -31.47 18.01
CA THR A 269 8.22 -32.26 17.64
C THR A 269 6.91 -31.77 18.27
N LYS A 270 6.96 -30.89 19.29
CA LYS A 270 5.78 -30.22 19.86
C LYS A 270 5.39 -28.92 19.15
N LEU A 271 6.18 -28.45 18.20
CA LEU A 271 5.97 -27.19 17.49
C LEU A 271 4.65 -27.23 16.73
N GLN A 272 3.82 -26.21 16.97
CA GLN A 272 2.50 -26.06 16.36
C GLN A 272 2.41 -24.79 15.53
N TYR A 273 3.03 -23.70 15.99
CA TYR A 273 3.08 -22.43 15.27
C TYR A 273 4.53 -22.03 15.07
N LEU A 274 4.91 -21.91 13.79
CA LEU A 274 6.20 -21.39 13.37
C LEU A 274 5.97 -20.21 12.44
N ASP A 275 6.39 -19.04 12.89
CA ASP A 275 6.44 -17.84 12.06
C ASP A 275 7.87 -17.26 12.04
N ALA A 276 8.51 -17.37 10.87
CA ALA A 276 9.80 -16.77 10.60
C ALA A 276 9.76 -15.92 9.32
N SER A 277 8.57 -15.40 8.99
CA SER A 277 8.35 -14.57 7.81
C SER A 277 9.05 -13.21 7.90
N MET A 278 9.11 -12.47 6.79
CA MET A 278 9.67 -11.10 6.74
C MET A 278 11.07 -11.01 7.35
N ASN A 279 11.97 -11.86 6.87
CA ASN A 279 13.38 -11.92 7.28
C ASN A 279 14.27 -12.11 6.03
N ASN A 280 15.56 -12.35 6.23
CA ASN A 280 16.53 -12.65 5.17
C ASN A 280 17.02 -14.12 5.26
N LEU A 281 16.17 -15.05 5.71
CA LEU A 281 16.51 -16.47 5.84
C LEU A 281 16.62 -17.14 4.47
N GLU A 282 17.48 -18.13 4.35
CA GLU A 282 17.78 -18.83 3.10
C GLU A 282 17.86 -20.36 3.28
N GLY A 283 18.23 -21.07 2.21
CA GLY A 283 18.32 -22.54 2.20
C GLY A 283 16.97 -23.24 2.04
N GLY A 284 16.96 -24.56 2.26
CA GLY A 284 15.78 -25.40 2.05
C GLY A 284 15.01 -25.72 3.32
N LEU A 285 13.81 -26.28 3.15
CA LEU A 285 12.87 -26.57 4.23
C LEU A 285 13.00 -27.99 4.80
N SER A 286 14.07 -28.72 4.46
CA SER A 286 14.25 -30.15 4.80
C SER A 286 14.29 -30.43 6.31
N GLU A 287 14.71 -29.45 7.11
CA GLU A 287 14.75 -29.54 8.58
C GLU A 287 13.34 -29.49 9.21
N LEU A 288 12.31 -29.12 8.45
CA LEU A 288 10.93 -29.07 8.94
C LEU A 288 10.14 -30.37 8.68
N ARG A 289 10.72 -31.33 7.94
CA ARG A 289 9.99 -32.52 7.42
C ARG A 289 9.38 -33.42 8.51
N SER A 290 9.92 -33.39 9.74
CA SER A 290 9.44 -34.22 10.86
C SER A 290 8.42 -33.52 11.76
N LEU A 291 8.11 -32.24 11.52
CA LEU A 291 7.26 -31.42 12.39
C LEU A 291 5.76 -31.65 12.14
N THR A 292 5.33 -32.90 12.29
CA THR A 292 3.96 -33.35 11.98
C THR A 292 2.86 -32.75 12.86
N ASN A 293 3.22 -32.04 13.93
CA ASN A 293 2.29 -31.32 14.80
C ASN A 293 2.00 -29.88 14.36
N LEU A 294 2.65 -29.38 13.29
CA LEU A 294 2.42 -28.03 12.78
C LEU A 294 0.95 -27.80 12.44
N VAL A 295 0.44 -26.67 12.93
CA VAL A 295 -0.88 -26.12 12.67
C VAL A 295 -0.78 -24.92 11.74
N SER A 296 0.22 -24.05 11.96
CA SER A 296 0.50 -22.89 11.11
C SER A 296 1.99 -22.82 10.79
N LEU A 297 2.32 -22.69 9.51
CA LEU A 297 3.68 -22.47 9.03
C LEU A 297 3.72 -21.22 8.15
N GLN A 298 4.41 -20.18 8.64
CA GLN A 298 4.54 -18.89 7.99
C GLN A 298 6.04 -18.61 7.73
N LEU A 299 6.44 -18.59 6.46
CA LEU A 299 7.83 -18.40 6.02
C LEU A 299 7.94 -17.39 4.85
N PHE A 300 6.88 -16.63 4.59
CA PHE A 300 6.81 -15.69 3.47
C PHE A 300 7.84 -14.55 3.57
N MET A 301 8.13 -13.89 2.44
CA MET A 301 9.09 -12.79 2.34
C MET A 301 10.45 -13.14 2.95
N ASN A 302 11.11 -14.14 2.37
CA ASN A 302 12.45 -14.61 2.71
C ASN A 302 13.21 -15.01 1.42
N GLY A 303 14.38 -15.63 1.57
CA GLY A 303 15.19 -16.21 0.50
C GLY A 303 15.19 -17.74 0.46
N PHE A 304 14.16 -18.43 0.98
CA PHE A 304 14.11 -19.89 0.96
C PHE A 304 14.10 -20.44 -0.47
N SER A 305 14.78 -21.57 -0.68
CA SER A 305 15.01 -22.19 -1.99
C SER A 305 14.93 -23.71 -1.91
N GLY A 306 14.98 -24.39 -3.06
CA GLY A 306 14.77 -25.84 -3.12
C GLY A 306 13.29 -26.21 -3.01
N GLU A 307 13.01 -27.50 -2.80
CA GLU A 307 11.64 -28.03 -2.86
C GLU A 307 10.92 -27.95 -1.51
N VAL A 308 9.59 -27.87 -1.58
CA VAL A 308 8.72 -28.12 -0.42
C VAL A 308 8.76 -29.63 -0.12
N PRO A 309 9.16 -30.05 1.09
CA PRO A 309 9.32 -31.46 1.41
C PRO A 309 8.01 -32.26 1.18
N PRO A 310 8.06 -33.43 0.53
CA PRO A 310 6.88 -34.26 0.27
C PRO A 310 6.14 -34.65 1.56
N GLU A 311 6.84 -34.75 2.69
CA GLU A 311 6.27 -35.06 4.00
C GLU A 311 5.25 -34.03 4.49
N PHE A 312 5.28 -32.79 3.99
CA PHE A 312 4.24 -31.79 4.31
C PHE A 312 2.84 -32.25 3.89
N GLY A 313 2.76 -33.13 2.88
CA GLY A 313 1.52 -33.78 2.48
C GLY A 313 0.88 -34.65 3.57
N GLU A 314 1.67 -35.11 4.54
CA GLU A 314 1.21 -35.97 5.64
C GLU A 314 0.89 -35.21 6.93
N PHE A 315 0.98 -33.88 6.93
CA PHE A 315 0.75 -33.07 8.13
C PHE A 315 -0.75 -32.96 8.44
N LYS A 316 -1.20 -33.76 9.41
CA LYS A 316 -2.62 -33.92 9.75
C LYS A 316 -3.26 -32.74 10.47
N LYS A 317 -2.45 -31.83 11.01
CA LYS A 317 -2.90 -30.65 11.77
C LYS A 317 -2.72 -29.34 11.02
N LEU A 318 -1.99 -29.35 9.90
CA LEU A 318 -1.62 -28.15 9.17
C LEU A 318 -2.89 -27.50 8.62
N THR A 319 -3.19 -26.30 9.09
CA THR A 319 -4.38 -25.53 8.74
C THR A 319 -4.02 -24.36 7.83
N ASN A 320 -2.88 -23.72 8.12
CA ASN A 320 -2.40 -22.53 7.42
C ASN A 320 -0.96 -22.75 6.93
N LEU A 321 -0.73 -22.49 5.64
CA LEU A 321 0.61 -22.53 5.04
C LEU A 321 0.84 -21.27 4.20
N SER A 322 1.87 -20.49 4.55
CA SER A 322 2.26 -19.30 3.79
C SER A 322 3.76 -19.30 3.50
N LEU A 323 4.10 -19.34 2.22
CA LEU A 323 5.47 -19.41 1.69
C LEU A 323 5.74 -18.34 0.62
N TYR A 324 4.85 -17.35 0.46
CA TYR A 324 4.92 -16.42 -0.67
C TYR A 324 6.18 -15.54 -0.68
N THR A 325 6.57 -15.02 -1.84
CA THR A 325 7.79 -14.21 -2.04
C THR A 325 9.04 -14.92 -1.49
N ASN A 326 9.38 -16.05 -2.12
CA ASN A 326 10.58 -16.84 -1.87
C ASN A 326 11.16 -17.35 -3.22
N ARG A 327 12.11 -18.30 -3.19
CA ARG A 327 12.73 -18.91 -4.37
C ARG A 327 12.51 -20.43 -4.40
N LEU A 328 11.40 -20.90 -3.84
CA LEU A 328 11.08 -22.34 -3.77
C LEU A 328 10.78 -22.89 -5.16
N THR A 329 11.20 -24.13 -5.41
CA THR A 329 11.11 -24.83 -6.69
C THR A 329 10.37 -26.16 -6.55
N GLY A 330 10.13 -26.85 -7.66
CA GLY A 330 9.54 -28.19 -7.65
C GLY A 330 8.03 -28.17 -7.35
N PRO A 331 7.39 -29.35 -7.23
CA PRO A 331 5.96 -29.45 -7.02
C PRO A 331 5.55 -29.29 -5.56
N LEU A 332 4.32 -28.83 -5.34
CA LEU A 332 3.66 -29.04 -4.05
C LEU A 332 3.31 -30.53 -3.86
N PRO A 333 3.41 -31.07 -2.63
CA PRO A 333 3.01 -32.44 -2.36
C PRO A 333 1.55 -32.67 -2.73
N GLN A 334 1.26 -33.70 -3.53
CA GLN A 334 -0.11 -33.94 -4.01
C GLN A 334 -1.07 -34.38 -2.90
N SER A 335 -0.56 -34.89 -1.77
CA SER A 335 -1.36 -35.16 -0.57
C SER A 335 -1.56 -33.96 0.34
N LEU A 336 -1.02 -32.77 0.02
CA LEU A 336 -1.17 -31.57 0.84
C LEU A 336 -2.65 -31.25 1.13
N GLY A 337 -2.96 -31.06 2.40
CA GLY A 337 -4.32 -30.77 2.89
C GLY A 337 -5.27 -31.98 2.97
N SER A 338 -4.85 -33.19 2.56
CA SER A 338 -5.73 -34.37 2.53
C SER A 338 -6.30 -34.77 3.90
N TRP A 339 -5.56 -34.49 4.97
CA TRP A 339 -5.82 -34.99 6.31
C TRP A 339 -6.31 -33.93 7.28
N ALA A 340 -6.04 -32.67 6.99
CA ALA A 340 -6.25 -31.55 7.89
C ALA A 340 -7.48 -30.73 7.50
N ASN A 341 -7.97 -29.93 8.43
CA ASN A 341 -8.97 -28.88 8.16
C ASN A 341 -8.27 -27.69 7.50
N PHE A 342 -7.66 -27.91 6.34
CA PHE A 342 -6.87 -26.91 5.62
C PHE A 342 -7.74 -25.70 5.27
N ASP A 343 -7.31 -24.51 5.68
CA ASP A 343 -8.10 -23.26 5.62
C ASP A 343 -7.47 -22.22 4.69
N TYR A 344 -6.13 -22.11 4.72
CA TYR A 344 -5.38 -21.06 4.04
C TYR A 344 -4.10 -21.59 3.40
N LEU A 345 -3.91 -21.27 2.11
CA LEU A 345 -2.65 -21.43 1.39
C LEU A 345 -2.28 -20.13 0.69
N ASP A 346 -1.05 -19.67 0.92
CA ASP A 346 -0.39 -18.73 0.02
C ASP A 346 1.04 -19.16 -0.32
N VAL A 347 1.28 -19.49 -1.57
CA VAL A 347 2.59 -19.88 -2.10
C VAL A 347 3.01 -19.00 -3.28
N SER A 348 2.40 -17.82 -3.38
CA SER A 348 2.57 -16.92 -4.52
C SER A 348 4.01 -16.43 -4.67
N GLU A 349 4.40 -15.94 -5.84
CA GLU A 349 5.72 -15.32 -6.07
C GLU A 349 6.89 -16.25 -5.70
N ASN A 350 6.90 -17.43 -6.31
CA ASN A 350 7.95 -18.44 -6.16
C ASN A 350 8.30 -19.03 -7.56
N LEU A 351 9.07 -20.12 -7.58
CA LEU A 351 9.39 -20.90 -8.77
C LEU A 351 8.76 -22.30 -8.72
N LEU A 352 7.64 -22.45 -7.98
CA LEU A 352 6.96 -23.73 -7.80
C LEU A 352 6.34 -24.19 -9.11
N SER A 353 6.24 -25.50 -9.29
CA SER A 353 5.82 -26.13 -10.55
C SER A 353 4.87 -27.30 -10.32
N GLY A 354 4.52 -28.03 -11.38
CA GLY A 354 3.63 -29.20 -11.29
C GLY A 354 2.16 -28.84 -11.03
N PRO A 355 1.31 -29.84 -10.78
CA PRO A 355 -0.13 -29.64 -10.66
C PRO A 355 -0.57 -29.13 -9.29
N ILE A 356 -1.71 -28.43 -9.29
CA ILE A 356 -2.41 -28.02 -8.07
C ILE A 356 -2.83 -29.28 -7.28
N PRO A 357 -2.45 -29.42 -6.00
CA PRO A 357 -2.88 -30.55 -5.18
C PRO A 357 -4.40 -30.66 -5.12
N PRO A 358 -5.02 -31.84 -5.34
CA PRO A 358 -6.47 -31.97 -5.49
C PRO A 358 -7.24 -31.96 -4.15
N ASP A 359 -6.59 -32.25 -3.04
CA ASP A 359 -7.27 -32.61 -1.79
C ASP A 359 -7.29 -31.49 -0.73
N MET A 360 -6.82 -30.28 -1.04
CA MET A 360 -6.76 -29.18 -0.05
C MET A 360 -8.13 -28.74 0.46
N CYS A 361 -9.20 -28.90 -0.33
CA CYS A 361 -10.58 -28.65 0.14
C CYS A 361 -11.37 -29.94 0.45
N LYS A 362 -10.70 -31.09 0.59
CA LYS A 362 -11.38 -32.39 0.82
C LYS A 362 -12.23 -32.41 2.08
N LYS A 363 -11.84 -31.66 3.12
CA LYS A 363 -12.59 -31.50 4.39
C LYS A 363 -13.62 -30.37 4.37
N GLY A 364 -13.71 -29.61 3.27
CA GLY A 364 -14.67 -28.52 3.11
C GLY A 364 -14.40 -27.32 4.01
N THR A 365 -13.13 -27.02 4.29
CA THR A 365 -12.72 -25.92 5.18
C THR A 365 -11.92 -24.83 4.48
N MET A 366 -11.42 -25.07 3.26
CA MET A 366 -10.54 -24.14 2.54
C MET A 366 -11.27 -22.82 2.23
N LYS A 367 -10.67 -21.70 2.64
CA LYS A 367 -11.17 -20.34 2.35
C LYS A 367 -10.36 -19.67 1.26
N GLU A 368 -9.04 -19.71 1.35
CA GLU A 368 -8.15 -18.96 0.46
C GLU A 368 -7.09 -19.86 -0.17
N LEU A 369 -7.13 -19.95 -1.50
CA LEU A 369 -6.13 -20.65 -2.32
C LEU A 369 -5.39 -19.63 -3.18
N LEU A 370 -4.17 -19.27 -2.76
CA LEU A 370 -3.33 -18.27 -3.42
C LEU A 370 -2.04 -18.94 -3.93
N MET A 371 -1.88 -18.97 -5.26
CA MET A 371 -0.77 -19.64 -5.95
C MET A 371 -0.24 -18.80 -7.12
N LEU A 372 -0.37 -17.47 -7.03
CA LEU A 372 -0.10 -16.57 -8.15
C LEU A 372 1.39 -16.51 -8.49
N GLN A 373 1.74 -16.13 -9.73
CA GLN A 373 3.11 -15.81 -10.13
C GLN A 373 4.11 -16.95 -9.81
N ASN A 374 3.86 -18.11 -10.40
CA ASN A 374 4.66 -19.33 -10.26
C ASN A 374 4.78 -20.02 -11.63
N ASN A 375 5.21 -21.29 -11.63
CA ASN A 375 5.29 -22.13 -12.82
C ASN A 375 4.38 -23.39 -12.69
N PHE A 376 3.25 -23.28 -11.97
CA PHE A 376 2.28 -24.37 -11.86
C PHE A 376 1.71 -24.73 -13.24
N SER A 377 1.43 -26.02 -13.45
CA SER A 377 1.01 -26.60 -14.73
C SER A 377 -0.13 -27.60 -14.53
N GLY A 378 -0.70 -28.10 -15.62
CA GLY A 378 -1.86 -29.00 -15.56
C GLY A 378 -3.18 -28.24 -15.32
N GLU A 379 -4.22 -28.98 -14.95
CA GLU A 379 -5.59 -28.46 -14.86
C GLU A 379 -5.98 -28.10 -13.42
N ILE A 380 -7.06 -27.32 -13.28
CA ILE A 380 -7.70 -27.12 -11.97
C ILE A 380 -8.45 -28.41 -11.59
N PRO A 381 -8.17 -29.04 -10.44
CA PRO A 381 -8.86 -30.26 -10.03
C PRO A 381 -10.37 -30.05 -9.82
N ASP A 382 -11.19 -30.95 -10.37
CA ASP A 382 -12.65 -30.91 -10.23
C ASP A 382 -13.14 -30.94 -8.77
N SER A 383 -12.33 -31.45 -7.85
CA SER A 383 -12.62 -31.48 -6.41
C SER A 383 -12.94 -30.09 -5.84
N TYR A 384 -12.33 -29.03 -6.37
CA TYR A 384 -12.56 -27.64 -5.95
C TYR A 384 -13.97 -27.14 -6.31
N SER A 385 -14.66 -27.75 -7.27
CA SER A 385 -16.07 -27.42 -7.62
C SER A 385 -17.04 -27.61 -6.46
N ARG A 386 -16.66 -28.36 -5.42
CA ARG A 386 -17.48 -28.63 -4.22
C ARG A 386 -16.99 -27.87 -2.99
N CYS A 387 -16.03 -26.96 -3.15
CA CYS A 387 -15.43 -26.21 -2.06
C CYS A 387 -16.30 -25.01 -1.65
N LEU A 388 -17.41 -25.28 -0.96
CA LEU A 388 -18.40 -24.25 -0.63
C LEU A 388 -17.87 -23.15 0.31
N THR A 389 -16.78 -23.41 1.03
CA THR A 389 -16.13 -22.45 1.95
C THR A 389 -15.20 -21.46 1.26
N LEU A 390 -14.88 -21.66 -0.02
CA LEU A 390 -13.88 -20.87 -0.71
C LEU A 390 -14.36 -19.44 -0.92
N THR A 391 -13.53 -18.48 -0.53
CA THR A 391 -13.74 -17.03 -0.67
C THR A 391 -12.77 -16.41 -1.67
N ARG A 392 -11.57 -16.98 -1.83
CA ARG A 392 -10.57 -16.53 -2.81
C ARG A 392 -9.93 -17.71 -3.55
N PHE A 393 -10.00 -17.70 -4.87
CA PHE A 393 -9.30 -18.62 -5.75
C PHE A 393 -8.42 -17.83 -6.70
N ARG A 394 -7.11 -17.82 -6.45
CA ARG A 394 -6.15 -17.00 -7.19
C ARG A 394 -4.94 -17.82 -7.63
N VAL A 395 -4.86 -18.10 -8.93
CA VAL A 395 -3.82 -18.94 -9.57
C VAL A 395 -3.21 -18.26 -10.80
N SER A 396 -3.33 -16.94 -10.90
CA SER A 396 -2.89 -16.19 -12.08
C SER A 396 -1.39 -16.17 -12.28
N ASN A 397 -0.97 -15.91 -13.51
CA ASN A 397 0.43 -15.89 -13.94
C ASN A 397 1.15 -17.22 -13.62
N ASN A 398 0.68 -18.27 -14.28
CA ASN A 398 1.21 -19.63 -14.23
C ASN A 398 1.17 -20.26 -15.64
N THR A 399 1.39 -21.56 -15.74
CA THR A 399 1.28 -22.34 -17.00
C THR A 399 0.11 -23.32 -16.98
N LEU A 400 -0.96 -23.01 -16.22
CA LEU A 400 -2.12 -23.88 -16.07
C LEU A 400 -2.93 -23.98 -17.37
N THR A 401 -3.47 -25.16 -17.65
CA THR A 401 -4.17 -25.51 -18.90
C THR A 401 -5.55 -26.12 -18.61
N GLY A 402 -6.24 -26.58 -19.66
CA GLY A 402 -7.51 -27.29 -19.55
C GLY A 402 -8.71 -26.35 -19.42
N THR A 403 -9.86 -26.93 -19.09
CA THR A 403 -11.12 -26.19 -18.87
C THR A 403 -11.32 -25.91 -17.39
N VAL A 404 -11.83 -24.73 -17.04
CA VAL A 404 -12.20 -24.43 -15.65
C VAL A 404 -13.44 -25.25 -15.27
N PRO A 405 -13.38 -26.08 -14.22
CA PRO A 405 -14.52 -26.89 -13.77
C PRO A 405 -15.79 -26.06 -13.54
N ALA A 406 -16.93 -26.52 -14.09
CA ALA A 406 -18.18 -25.76 -14.11
C ALA A 406 -18.62 -25.25 -12.73
N GLY A 407 -18.44 -26.07 -11.68
CA GLY A 407 -18.86 -25.71 -10.33
C GLY A 407 -18.05 -24.58 -9.68
N ILE A 408 -16.81 -24.32 -10.12
CA ILE A 408 -15.99 -23.22 -9.60
C ILE A 408 -16.61 -21.87 -9.93
N TRP A 409 -17.15 -21.71 -11.15
CA TRP A 409 -17.82 -20.49 -11.56
C TRP A 409 -18.99 -20.12 -10.65
N GLY A 410 -19.67 -21.12 -10.08
CA GLY A 410 -20.89 -20.96 -9.29
C GLY A 410 -20.73 -21.09 -7.78
N LEU A 411 -19.51 -21.07 -7.23
CA LEU A 411 -19.31 -21.21 -5.79
C LEU A 411 -19.96 -20.04 -5.03
N PRO A 412 -20.78 -20.30 -4.00
CA PRO A 412 -21.68 -19.28 -3.44
C PRO A 412 -20.98 -18.20 -2.62
N ASN A 413 -19.83 -18.53 -2.01
CA ASN A 413 -19.07 -17.63 -1.13
C ASN A 413 -17.82 -17.05 -1.79
N LEU A 414 -17.53 -17.43 -3.04
CA LEU A 414 -16.32 -17.02 -3.74
C LEU A 414 -16.43 -15.55 -4.13
N ASN A 415 -15.53 -14.72 -3.61
CA ASN A 415 -15.49 -13.29 -3.87
C ASN A 415 -14.58 -12.96 -5.06
N ILE A 416 -13.45 -13.66 -5.17
CA ILE A 416 -12.45 -13.42 -6.21
C ILE A 416 -12.14 -14.72 -6.95
N ILE A 417 -12.32 -14.68 -8.27
CA ILE A 417 -11.75 -15.64 -9.22
C ILE A 417 -10.66 -14.92 -10.00
N ASP A 418 -9.41 -15.30 -9.78
CA ASP A 418 -8.24 -14.75 -10.48
C ASP A 418 -7.44 -15.88 -11.12
N ILE A 419 -7.69 -16.12 -12.41
CA ILE A 419 -7.04 -17.16 -13.22
C ILE A 419 -6.27 -16.54 -14.40
N ALA A 420 -6.08 -15.23 -14.39
CA ALA A 420 -5.47 -14.46 -15.46
C ALA A 420 -4.07 -14.96 -15.84
N MET A 421 -3.62 -14.68 -17.06
CA MET A 421 -2.26 -14.98 -17.52
C MET A 421 -1.91 -16.48 -17.37
N ASN A 422 -2.73 -17.34 -17.99
CA ASN A 422 -2.55 -18.79 -18.02
C ASN A 422 -2.87 -19.31 -19.44
N GLN A 423 -3.12 -20.60 -19.59
CA GLN A 423 -3.51 -21.25 -20.85
C GLN A 423 -4.87 -21.95 -20.72
N PHE A 424 -5.77 -21.44 -19.87
CA PHE A 424 -7.12 -21.99 -19.72
C PHE A 424 -7.92 -21.84 -21.00
N SER A 425 -8.73 -22.85 -21.31
CA SER A 425 -9.55 -22.94 -22.52
C SER A 425 -11.00 -23.32 -22.20
N GLY A 426 -11.85 -23.36 -23.23
CA GLY A 426 -13.27 -23.67 -23.07
C GLY A 426 -14.11 -22.49 -22.58
N PRO A 427 -15.42 -22.71 -22.35
CA PRO A 427 -16.37 -21.65 -22.03
C PRO A 427 -16.47 -21.32 -20.54
N ILE A 428 -16.97 -20.12 -20.26
CA ILE A 428 -17.50 -19.76 -18.94
C ILE A 428 -18.84 -20.48 -18.77
N ALA A 429 -18.98 -21.30 -17.72
CA ALA A 429 -20.20 -22.08 -17.52
C ALA A 429 -21.35 -21.21 -16.98
N ALA A 430 -22.59 -21.59 -17.33
CA ALA A 430 -23.82 -20.95 -16.83
C ALA A 430 -23.97 -20.99 -15.30
N ASP A 431 -23.25 -21.92 -14.63
CA ASP A 431 -23.16 -21.99 -13.17
C ASP A 431 -22.74 -20.67 -12.51
N ILE A 432 -22.07 -19.77 -13.23
CA ILE A 432 -21.72 -18.42 -12.73
C ILE A 432 -22.91 -17.66 -12.16
N GLY A 433 -24.13 -17.88 -12.67
CA GLY A 433 -25.34 -17.27 -12.12
C GLY A 433 -25.67 -17.70 -10.67
N LYS A 434 -25.00 -18.72 -10.14
CA LYS A 434 -25.13 -19.17 -8.74
C LYS A 434 -24.15 -18.48 -7.80
N ALA A 435 -23.15 -17.77 -8.31
CA ALA A 435 -22.11 -17.13 -7.50
C ALA A 435 -22.65 -15.85 -6.85
N ARG A 436 -23.13 -15.94 -5.61
CA ARG A 436 -23.83 -14.84 -4.93
C ARG A 436 -22.91 -13.77 -4.34
N ALA A 437 -21.65 -14.12 -4.12
CA ALA A 437 -20.66 -13.27 -3.48
C ALA A 437 -19.56 -12.77 -4.43
N LEU A 438 -19.56 -13.19 -5.70
CA LEU A 438 -18.49 -12.91 -6.64
C LEU A 438 -18.43 -11.41 -6.93
N GLY A 439 -17.33 -10.78 -6.55
CA GLY A 439 -17.05 -9.37 -6.75
C GLY A 439 -16.05 -9.14 -7.88
N GLU A 440 -15.03 -9.99 -7.98
CA GLU A 440 -13.95 -9.83 -8.96
C GLU A 440 -13.78 -11.10 -9.81
N LEU A 441 -13.80 -10.90 -11.13
CA LEU A 441 -13.60 -11.94 -12.13
C LEU A 441 -12.48 -11.53 -13.08
N LEU A 442 -11.28 -12.05 -12.81
CA LEU A 442 -10.05 -11.75 -13.54
C LEU A 442 -9.60 -13.01 -14.29
N ILE A 443 -9.92 -13.06 -15.59
CA ILE A 443 -9.68 -14.22 -16.47
C ILE A 443 -8.95 -13.84 -17.75
N ASN A 444 -8.42 -12.62 -17.81
CA ASN A 444 -7.70 -12.08 -18.96
C ASN A 444 -6.43 -12.88 -19.31
N ASP A 445 -5.97 -12.73 -20.54
CA ASP A 445 -4.74 -13.36 -21.05
C ASP A 445 -4.75 -14.90 -20.91
N ASN A 446 -5.78 -15.52 -21.51
CA ASN A 446 -5.98 -16.96 -21.56
C ASN A 446 -6.44 -17.38 -22.98
N GLN A 447 -6.92 -18.61 -23.13
CA GLN A 447 -7.48 -19.17 -24.36
C GLN A 447 -8.98 -19.48 -24.20
N LEU A 448 -9.69 -18.79 -23.30
CA LEU A 448 -11.11 -19.01 -23.04
C LEU A 448 -11.93 -18.67 -24.29
N SER A 449 -12.96 -19.46 -24.56
CA SER A 449 -13.74 -19.42 -25.81
C SER A 449 -15.24 -19.54 -25.53
N GLY A 450 -16.08 -19.62 -26.57
CA GLY A 450 -17.53 -19.68 -26.40
C GLY A 450 -18.15 -18.31 -26.11
N GLU A 451 -19.44 -18.29 -25.77
CA GLU A 451 -20.18 -17.07 -25.48
C GLU A 451 -20.15 -16.73 -23.98
N VAL A 452 -20.36 -15.46 -23.64
CA VAL A 452 -20.61 -15.08 -22.24
C VAL A 452 -22.01 -15.58 -21.84
N PRO A 453 -22.14 -16.42 -20.79
CA PRO A 453 -23.44 -16.97 -20.41
C PRO A 453 -24.38 -15.86 -19.92
N PRO A 454 -25.65 -15.81 -20.38
CA PRO A 454 -26.60 -14.77 -19.98
C PRO A 454 -26.86 -14.75 -18.46
N GLU A 455 -26.65 -15.87 -17.76
CA GLU A 455 -26.78 -15.99 -16.32
C GLU A 455 -25.81 -15.06 -15.55
N ILE A 456 -24.70 -14.62 -16.15
CA ILE A 456 -23.78 -13.67 -15.51
C ILE A 456 -24.47 -12.35 -15.14
N ALA A 457 -25.51 -11.98 -15.90
CA ALA A 457 -26.29 -10.78 -15.65
C ALA A 457 -27.04 -10.80 -14.31
N GLY A 458 -27.28 -11.99 -13.73
CA GLY A 458 -27.90 -12.17 -12.42
C GLY A 458 -26.93 -12.03 -11.24
N VAL A 459 -25.63 -11.86 -11.49
CA VAL A 459 -24.60 -11.73 -10.46
C VAL A 459 -24.48 -10.26 -10.05
N GLU A 460 -25.40 -9.81 -9.19
CA GLU A 460 -25.48 -8.40 -8.77
C GLU A 460 -24.28 -7.92 -7.94
N SER A 461 -23.52 -8.85 -7.35
CA SER A 461 -22.33 -8.55 -6.55
C SER A 461 -21.10 -8.20 -7.39
N LEU A 462 -21.10 -8.54 -8.69
CA LEU A 462 -19.94 -8.39 -9.56
C LEU A 462 -19.60 -6.92 -9.75
N ASP A 463 -18.39 -6.54 -9.33
CA ASP A 463 -17.85 -5.18 -9.42
C ASP A 463 -16.85 -5.05 -10.57
N THR A 464 -15.92 -6.01 -10.68
CA THR A 464 -14.84 -5.96 -11.67
C THR A 464 -14.86 -7.22 -12.52
N VAL A 465 -14.90 -7.02 -13.84
CA VAL A 465 -14.76 -8.07 -14.85
C VAL A 465 -13.64 -7.72 -15.80
N ASP A 466 -12.61 -8.55 -15.84
CA ASP A 466 -11.60 -8.51 -16.90
C ASP A 466 -11.49 -9.88 -17.57
N MET A 467 -11.94 -9.93 -18.83
CA MET A 467 -11.86 -11.10 -19.70
C MET A 467 -11.05 -10.79 -20.97
N SER A 468 -10.24 -9.74 -20.94
CA SER A 468 -9.48 -9.26 -22.10
C SER A 468 -8.48 -10.30 -22.62
N ASN A 469 -8.11 -10.21 -23.90
CA ASN A 469 -7.12 -11.08 -24.54
C ASN A 469 -7.48 -12.58 -24.42
N ASN A 470 -8.67 -12.94 -24.90
CA ASN A 470 -9.16 -14.32 -24.97
C ASN A 470 -9.76 -14.59 -26.37
N GLN A 471 -10.43 -15.73 -26.53
CA GLN A 471 -11.16 -16.13 -27.74
C GLN A 471 -12.69 -16.09 -27.51
N ILE A 472 -13.17 -15.25 -26.59
CA ILE A 472 -14.59 -15.14 -26.25
C ILE A 472 -15.34 -14.58 -27.46
N SER A 473 -16.43 -15.24 -27.83
CA SER A 473 -17.20 -15.00 -29.05
C SER A 473 -18.68 -14.74 -28.74
N GLY A 474 -19.52 -14.63 -29.76
CA GLY A 474 -20.95 -14.40 -29.59
C GLY A 474 -21.29 -12.94 -29.29
N HIS A 475 -22.37 -12.72 -28.57
CA HIS A 475 -22.93 -11.39 -28.27
C HIS A 475 -22.69 -11.02 -26.81
N LEU A 476 -22.70 -9.71 -26.51
CA LEU A 476 -22.86 -9.26 -25.14
C LEU A 476 -24.28 -9.61 -24.64
N PRO A 477 -24.46 -10.14 -23.42
CA PRO A 477 -25.78 -10.50 -22.92
C PRO A 477 -26.73 -9.28 -22.86
N GLU A 478 -27.94 -9.42 -23.41
CA GLU A 478 -28.98 -8.37 -23.34
C GLU A 478 -29.34 -7.99 -21.89
N GLY A 479 -29.15 -8.92 -20.95
CA GLY A 479 -29.40 -8.70 -19.51
C GLY A 479 -28.30 -7.94 -18.75
N ILE A 480 -27.19 -7.54 -19.39
CA ILE A 480 -25.99 -7.00 -18.70
C ILE A 480 -26.28 -5.86 -17.70
N GLY A 481 -27.33 -5.07 -17.95
CA GLY A 481 -27.82 -4.04 -17.04
C GLY A 481 -28.27 -4.51 -15.65
N GLY A 482 -28.44 -5.82 -15.45
CA GLY A 482 -28.71 -6.43 -14.14
C GLY A 482 -27.53 -6.40 -13.18
N MET A 483 -26.31 -6.22 -13.68
CA MET A 483 -25.08 -6.19 -12.89
C MET A 483 -24.87 -4.83 -12.21
N ARG A 484 -25.72 -4.50 -11.24
CA ARG A 484 -25.81 -3.16 -10.63
C ARG A 484 -24.55 -2.70 -9.89
N SER A 485 -23.71 -3.63 -9.44
CA SER A 485 -22.45 -3.29 -8.77
C SER A 485 -21.28 -3.07 -9.73
N LEU A 486 -21.43 -3.42 -11.01
CA LEU A 486 -20.35 -3.41 -11.99
C LEU A 486 -19.77 -2.01 -12.16
N SER A 487 -18.50 -1.87 -11.80
CA SER A 487 -17.71 -0.64 -11.93
C SER A 487 -16.71 -0.71 -13.07
N ARG A 488 -16.16 -1.90 -13.37
CA ARG A 488 -15.18 -2.11 -14.44
C ARG A 488 -15.54 -3.29 -15.31
N LEU A 489 -15.63 -3.06 -16.62
CA LEU A 489 -15.88 -4.10 -17.63
C LEU A 489 -14.85 -4.03 -18.74
N HIS A 490 -13.91 -4.96 -18.73
CA HIS A 490 -12.86 -5.10 -19.72
C HIS A 490 -13.03 -6.41 -20.49
N MET A 491 -13.24 -6.29 -21.81
CA MET A 491 -13.37 -7.41 -22.74
C MET A 491 -12.58 -7.15 -24.03
N LYS A 492 -11.51 -6.36 -23.92
CA LYS A 492 -10.68 -5.96 -25.05
C LYS A 492 -10.08 -7.19 -25.74
N ASN A 493 -9.89 -7.12 -27.06
CA ASN A 493 -9.16 -8.14 -27.83
C ASN A 493 -9.77 -9.54 -27.67
N ASN A 494 -11.01 -9.67 -28.12
CA ASN A 494 -11.80 -10.91 -28.16
C ASN A 494 -12.46 -11.03 -29.55
N LEU A 495 -13.35 -12.01 -29.71
CA LEU A 495 -14.11 -12.29 -30.92
C LEU A 495 -15.59 -11.86 -30.80
N LEU A 496 -15.91 -10.88 -29.95
CA LEU A 496 -17.28 -10.44 -29.72
C LEU A 496 -17.91 -9.83 -30.98
N THR A 497 -19.18 -10.14 -31.21
CA THR A 497 -19.99 -9.70 -32.35
C THR A 497 -21.32 -9.11 -31.87
N GLY A 498 -22.22 -8.75 -32.79
CA GLY A 498 -23.52 -8.20 -32.42
C GLY A 498 -23.48 -6.71 -32.09
N GLN A 499 -24.48 -6.23 -31.35
CA GLN A 499 -24.59 -4.84 -30.91
C GLN A 499 -24.17 -4.71 -29.46
N ILE A 500 -23.83 -3.49 -29.03
CA ILE A 500 -23.72 -3.17 -27.60
C ILE A 500 -25.15 -3.00 -27.07
N PRO A 501 -25.62 -3.80 -26.09
CA PRO A 501 -26.99 -3.72 -25.58
C PRO A 501 -27.29 -2.37 -24.93
N GLU A 502 -28.49 -1.82 -25.15
CA GLU A 502 -28.93 -0.57 -24.49
C GLU A 502 -28.98 -0.70 -22.96
N SER A 503 -29.18 -1.92 -22.45
CA SER A 503 -29.25 -2.21 -21.01
C SER A 503 -27.95 -1.91 -20.26
N ILE A 504 -26.79 -1.81 -20.94
CA ILE A 504 -25.51 -1.45 -20.33
C ILE A 504 -25.56 -0.09 -19.62
N GLY A 505 -26.42 0.83 -20.08
CA GLY A 505 -26.66 2.11 -19.41
C GLY A 505 -27.37 2.00 -18.06
N SER A 506 -27.77 0.80 -17.63
CA SER A 506 -28.35 0.54 -16.30
C SER A 506 -27.30 0.15 -15.25
N CYS A 507 -26.05 -0.11 -15.65
CA CYS A 507 -24.94 -0.41 -14.75
C CYS A 507 -24.46 0.88 -14.05
N SER A 508 -25.23 1.38 -13.08
CA SER A 508 -25.08 2.73 -12.53
C SER A 508 -23.74 3.06 -11.88
N LYS A 509 -22.91 2.06 -11.55
CA LYS A 509 -21.56 2.24 -10.99
C LYS A 509 -20.44 2.15 -12.02
N LEU A 510 -20.76 1.85 -13.28
CA LEU A 510 -19.78 1.62 -14.34
C LEU A 510 -18.96 2.89 -14.55
N SER A 511 -17.66 2.79 -14.31
CA SER A 511 -16.69 3.89 -14.42
C SER A 511 -15.68 3.66 -15.53
N ASP A 512 -15.40 2.40 -15.87
CA ASP A 512 -14.45 2.01 -16.91
C ASP A 512 -15.00 0.89 -17.79
N LEU A 513 -15.14 1.19 -19.08
CA LEU A 513 -15.65 0.28 -20.10
C LEU A 513 -14.65 0.16 -21.26
N ASN A 514 -14.11 -1.04 -21.44
CA ASN A 514 -13.17 -1.34 -22.52
C ASN A 514 -13.62 -2.54 -23.35
N LEU A 515 -14.16 -2.27 -24.54
CA LEU A 515 -14.62 -3.27 -25.52
C LEU A 515 -13.79 -3.24 -26.81
N ALA A 516 -12.62 -2.61 -26.78
CA ALA A 516 -11.81 -2.37 -27.95
C ALA A 516 -11.33 -3.68 -28.63
N ARG A 517 -11.00 -3.61 -29.92
CA ARG A 517 -10.45 -4.75 -30.68
C ARG A 517 -11.38 -5.97 -30.66
N ASN A 518 -12.61 -5.79 -31.10
CA ASN A 518 -13.60 -6.84 -31.28
C ASN A 518 -14.24 -6.72 -32.67
N SER A 519 -15.34 -7.45 -32.91
CA SER A 519 -16.17 -7.34 -34.11
C SER A 519 -17.57 -6.77 -33.82
N LEU A 520 -17.70 -5.95 -32.76
CA LEU A 520 -18.97 -5.31 -32.39
C LEU A 520 -19.46 -4.38 -33.50
N SER A 521 -20.77 -4.33 -33.70
CA SER A 521 -21.46 -3.66 -34.81
C SER A 521 -22.70 -2.92 -34.31
N GLY A 522 -23.50 -2.34 -35.21
CA GLY A 522 -24.67 -1.54 -34.81
C GLY A 522 -24.26 -0.13 -34.35
N LYS A 523 -25.10 0.51 -33.54
CA LYS A 523 -24.88 1.89 -33.05
C LYS A 523 -24.24 1.87 -31.66
N ILE A 524 -23.58 2.97 -31.29
CA ILE A 524 -23.23 3.23 -29.90
C ILE A 524 -24.54 3.58 -29.15
N PRO A 525 -24.91 2.85 -28.07
CA PRO A 525 -26.10 3.14 -27.29
C PRO A 525 -26.07 4.55 -26.69
N TYR A 526 -27.18 5.28 -26.79
CA TYR A 526 -27.27 6.60 -26.17
C TYR A 526 -27.29 6.51 -24.63
N SER A 527 -27.73 5.36 -24.09
CA SER A 527 -27.81 5.09 -22.67
C SER A 527 -26.46 5.14 -21.95
N LEU A 528 -25.34 4.89 -22.65
CA LEU A 528 -23.99 5.05 -22.11
C LEU A 528 -23.73 6.48 -21.60
N GLY A 529 -24.27 7.49 -22.28
CA GLY A 529 -24.16 8.90 -21.89
C GLY A 529 -24.91 9.25 -20.59
N ASN A 530 -25.75 8.35 -20.08
CA ASN A 530 -26.52 8.54 -18.86
C ASN A 530 -25.84 7.92 -17.62
N LEU A 531 -24.70 7.24 -17.79
CA LEU A 531 -23.99 6.60 -16.69
C LEU A 531 -23.27 7.65 -15.84
N PRO A 532 -23.63 7.85 -14.55
CA PRO A 532 -23.18 8.99 -13.76
C PRO A 532 -21.68 8.92 -13.40
N THR A 533 -21.11 7.72 -13.39
CA THR A 533 -19.73 7.44 -12.97
C THR A 533 -18.78 7.18 -14.14
N LEU A 534 -19.29 7.09 -15.38
CA LEU A 534 -18.47 6.68 -16.52
C LEU A 534 -17.38 7.72 -16.78
N ASN A 535 -16.14 7.27 -16.71
CA ASN A 535 -14.94 8.09 -16.81
C ASN A 535 -13.98 7.59 -17.91
N SER A 536 -13.96 6.29 -18.18
CA SER A 536 -13.15 5.68 -19.24
C SER A 536 -14.04 4.88 -20.19
N LEU A 537 -13.97 5.20 -21.48
CA LEU A 537 -14.72 4.54 -22.54
C LEU A 537 -13.81 4.25 -23.75
N ASN A 538 -13.49 2.98 -23.96
CA ASN A 538 -12.75 2.52 -25.12
C ASN A 538 -13.55 1.52 -25.95
N LEU A 539 -13.94 1.93 -27.15
CA LEU A 539 -14.68 1.15 -28.14
C LEU A 539 -13.91 1.02 -29.47
N SER A 540 -12.62 1.35 -29.49
CA SER A 540 -11.86 1.43 -30.74
C SER A 540 -11.65 0.07 -31.40
N ASN A 541 -11.31 0.07 -32.69
CA ASN A 541 -11.04 -1.14 -33.46
C ASN A 541 -12.23 -2.12 -33.44
N ASN A 542 -13.39 -1.65 -33.91
CA ASN A 542 -14.63 -2.41 -34.01
C ASN A 542 -15.32 -2.12 -35.37
N LYS A 543 -16.57 -2.57 -35.53
CA LYS A 543 -17.42 -2.32 -36.72
C LYS A 543 -18.62 -1.44 -36.38
N LEU A 544 -18.53 -0.61 -35.34
CA LEU A 544 -19.62 0.28 -34.89
C LEU A 544 -19.93 1.33 -35.95
N SER A 545 -21.20 1.66 -36.09
CA SER A 545 -21.75 2.48 -37.18
C SER A 545 -22.78 3.48 -36.66
N GLY A 546 -23.26 4.38 -37.53
CA GLY A 546 -24.17 5.45 -37.13
C GLY A 546 -23.43 6.64 -36.50
N GLN A 547 -24.17 7.47 -35.77
CA GLN A 547 -23.67 8.73 -35.20
C GLN A 547 -23.12 8.52 -33.78
N ILE A 548 -22.16 9.36 -33.38
CA ILE A 548 -21.72 9.47 -32.00
C ILE A 548 -22.86 10.11 -31.18
N PRO A 549 -23.42 9.43 -30.15
CA PRO A 549 -24.52 9.99 -29.36
C PRO A 549 -24.10 11.27 -28.65
N SER A 550 -24.91 12.33 -28.75
CA SER A 550 -24.68 13.59 -28.05
C SER A 550 -24.81 13.45 -26.52
N SER A 551 -25.42 12.38 -26.02
CA SER A 551 -25.44 12.08 -24.59
C SER A 551 -24.05 11.80 -24.03
N LEU A 552 -23.07 11.36 -24.83
CA LEU A 552 -21.69 11.22 -24.35
C LEU A 552 -21.06 12.56 -23.97
N SER A 553 -21.59 13.67 -24.49
CA SER A 553 -21.16 15.03 -24.17
C SER A 553 -21.44 15.45 -22.72
N SER A 554 -22.36 14.80 -22.01
CA SER A 554 -22.64 15.10 -20.59
C SER A 554 -21.65 14.45 -19.63
N LEU A 555 -20.83 13.51 -20.12
CA LEU A 555 -19.85 12.80 -19.31
C LEU A 555 -18.52 13.56 -19.27
N GLN A 556 -17.81 13.44 -18.15
CA GLN A 556 -16.46 13.99 -17.96
C GLN A 556 -15.43 12.87 -18.15
N LEU A 557 -15.31 12.33 -19.37
CA LEU A 557 -14.45 11.18 -19.62
C LEU A 557 -12.97 11.58 -19.56
N SER A 558 -12.18 10.96 -18.68
CA SER A 558 -10.72 11.05 -18.75
C SER A 558 -10.14 10.34 -19.97
N LEU A 559 -10.82 9.29 -20.43
CA LEU A 559 -10.44 8.51 -21.61
C LEU A 559 -11.66 8.27 -22.50
N LEU A 560 -11.55 8.67 -23.77
CA LEU A 560 -12.50 8.33 -24.83
C LEU A 560 -11.70 7.85 -26.03
N ASP A 561 -11.98 6.66 -26.54
CA ASP A 561 -11.41 6.17 -27.79
C ASP A 561 -12.47 5.41 -28.60
N LEU A 562 -12.83 5.98 -29.75
CA LEU A 562 -13.79 5.46 -30.73
C LEU A 562 -13.12 5.21 -32.10
N SER A 563 -11.79 5.21 -32.15
CA SER A 563 -11.03 5.11 -33.39
C SER A 563 -11.25 3.77 -34.10
N ASP A 564 -10.95 3.72 -35.40
CA ASP A 564 -11.01 2.52 -36.24
C ASP A 564 -12.38 1.81 -36.17
N ASN A 565 -13.43 2.55 -36.53
CA ASN A 565 -14.81 2.08 -36.62
C ASN A 565 -15.44 2.53 -37.96
N ARG A 566 -16.77 2.37 -38.10
CA ARG A 566 -17.58 2.81 -39.25
C ARG A 566 -18.52 3.96 -38.86
N LEU A 567 -18.13 4.79 -37.89
CA LEU A 567 -18.93 5.91 -37.41
C LEU A 567 -19.07 6.99 -38.48
N SER A 568 -20.17 7.71 -38.43
CA SER A 568 -20.55 8.71 -39.43
C SER A 568 -21.29 9.89 -38.83
N GLY A 569 -21.30 11.01 -39.55
CA GLY A 569 -21.96 12.24 -39.11
C GLY A 569 -21.04 13.16 -38.31
N ARG A 570 -21.65 14.13 -37.62
CA ARG A 570 -20.93 15.20 -36.93
C ARG A 570 -20.38 14.72 -35.59
N ILE A 571 -19.10 15.01 -35.33
CA ILE A 571 -18.52 14.86 -33.98
C ILE A 571 -19.19 15.91 -33.08
N PRO A 572 -19.78 15.52 -31.93
CA PRO A 572 -20.36 16.48 -30.99
C PRO A 572 -19.33 17.54 -30.58
N GLN A 573 -19.73 18.81 -30.61
CA GLN A 573 -18.82 19.94 -30.40
C GLN A 573 -18.04 19.84 -29.08
N SER A 574 -18.68 19.39 -28.01
CA SER A 574 -18.06 19.26 -26.69
C SER A 574 -17.05 18.11 -26.61
N LEU A 575 -17.11 17.14 -27.53
CA LEU A 575 -16.15 16.05 -27.65
C LEU A 575 -15.03 16.39 -28.66
N SER A 576 -15.13 17.55 -29.34
CA SER A 576 -14.13 18.02 -30.31
C SER A 576 -13.03 18.84 -29.61
N ILE A 577 -12.47 18.29 -28.53
CA ILE A 577 -11.40 18.90 -27.74
C ILE A 577 -10.06 18.19 -27.99
N GLU A 578 -8.95 18.89 -27.82
CA GLU A 578 -7.60 18.34 -28.06
C GLU A 578 -7.30 17.08 -27.22
N ALA A 579 -7.90 16.96 -26.03
CA ALA A 579 -7.74 15.79 -25.17
C ALA A 579 -8.24 14.48 -25.81
N TYR A 580 -9.16 14.56 -26.79
CA TYR A 580 -9.65 13.40 -27.56
C TYR A 580 -9.11 13.41 -29.00
N ASN A 581 -8.00 14.10 -29.23
CA ASN A 581 -7.36 14.07 -30.54
C ASN A 581 -6.84 12.65 -30.83
N GLY A 582 -7.15 12.13 -32.02
CA GLY A 582 -6.88 10.74 -32.39
C GLY A 582 -7.99 9.76 -32.00
N SER A 583 -8.80 10.06 -30.97
CA SER A 583 -9.89 9.18 -30.49
C SER A 583 -10.98 8.90 -31.52
N PHE A 584 -11.04 9.64 -32.63
CA PHE A 584 -12.03 9.45 -33.69
C PHE A 584 -11.42 8.92 -34.99
N ALA A 585 -10.08 8.79 -35.06
CA ALA A 585 -9.33 8.42 -36.27
C ALA A 585 -9.85 7.11 -36.89
N GLY A 586 -9.61 6.90 -38.19
CA GLY A 586 -10.05 5.67 -38.87
C GLY A 586 -11.56 5.57 -39.15
N ASN A 587 -12.35 6.62 -38.86
CA ASN A 587 -13.78 6.71 -39.16
C ASN A 587 -14.05 7.67 -40.34
N PRO A 588 -14.05 7.20 -41.61
CA PRO A 588 -14.13 8.09 -42.78
C PRO A 588 -15.47 8.82 -42.94
N GLY A 589 -16.53 8.36 -42.26
CA GLY A 589 -17.84 8.98 -42.31
C GLY A 589 -18.01 10.18 -41.37
N LEU A 590 -17.03 10.45 -40.49
CA LEU A 590 -17.10 11.55 -39.52
C LEU A 590 -16.66 12.88 -40.14
N CYS A 591 -17.27 13.96 -39.66
CA CYS A 591 -16.87 15.32 -39.96
C CYS A 591 -16.74 16.15 -38.68
N SER A 592 -15.82 17.12 -38.68
CA SER A 592 -15.60 18.01 -37.54
C SER A 592 -16.33 19.35 -37.75
N PRO A 593 -16.97 19.90 -36.72
CA PRO A 593 -17.49 21.27 -36.77
C PRO A 593 -16.42 22.36 -36.62
N VAL A 594 -15.22 22.01 -36.16
CA VAL A 594 -14.09 22.92 -35.93
C VAL A 594 -12.93 22.53 -36.84
N ALA A 595 -12.36 23.50 -37.54
CA ALA A 595 -11.15 23.27 -38.34
C ALA A 595 -9.97 22.91 -37.42
N GLY A 596 -9.30 21.78 -37.69
CA GLY A 596 -8.08 21.35 -36.97
C GLY A 596 -8.23 20.22 -35.95
N VAL A 597 -9.44 19.72 -35.69
CA VAL A 597 -9.67 18.53 -34.83
C VAL A 597 -9.63 17.27 -35.69
N GLY A 598 -8.52 16.54 -35.64
CA GLY A 598 -8.22 15.41 -36.53
C GLY A 598 -8.20 15.84 -38.00
N SER A 599 -7.68 15.01 -38.89
CA SER A 599 -7.73 15.23 -40.35
C SER A 599 -9.15 15.10 -40.94
N PHE A 600 -10.20 15.42 -40.17
CA PHE A 600 -11.60 15.29 -40.57
C PHE A 600 -12.07 16.47 -41.41
N PRO A 601 -12.92 16.23 -42.43
CA PRO A 601 -13.52 17.29 -43.22
C PRO A 601 -14.44 18.15 -42.35
N ILE A 602 -14.56 19.44 -42.69
CA ILE A 602 -15.53 20.34 -42.04
C ILE A 602 -16.94 19.88 -42.41
N CYS A 603 -17.82 19.73 -41.42
CA CYS A 603 -19.19 19.30 -41.68
C CYS A 603 -19.91 20.27 -42.61
N PRO A 604 -20.61 19.79 -43.67
CA PRO A 604 -21.37 20.65 -44.56
C PRO A 604 -22.47 21.36 -43.77
N SER A 605 -22.47 22.70 -43.84
CA SER A 605 -23.48 23.55 -43.22
C SER A 605 -24.85 23.21 -43.83
N SER A 606 -25.73 22.60 -43.05
CA SER A 606 -27.13 22.45 -43.42
C SER A 606 -27.84 23.81 -43.30
N SER A 607 -27.58 24.70 -44.24
CA SER A 607 -28.46 25.83 -44.54
C SER A 607 -28.91 25.69 -45.98
N GLY A 608 -30.13 25.18 -46.17
CA GLY A 608 -30.84 25.42 -47.41
C GLY A 608 -31.08 26.92 -47.53
N LEU A 609 -30.22 27.62 -48.28
CA LEU A 609 -30.37 29.05 -48.59
C LEU A 609 -30.59 29.23 -50.10
N SER A 610 -31.65 29.96 -50.42
CA SER A 610 -32.27 30.09 -51.74
C SER A 610 -31.32 30.63 -52.83
N LYS A 611 -31.49 30.10 -54.05
CA LYS A 611 -30.72 30.42 -55.29
C LYS A 611 -30.63 31.92 -55.63
N HIS A 612 -31.42 32.78 -54.99
CA HIS A 612 -31.42 34.22 -55.24
C HIS A 612 -30.23 34.99 -54.62
N VAL A 613 -29.59 34.46 -53.57
CA VAL A 613 -28.46 35.16 -52.90
C VAL A 613 -27.15 35.02 -53.67
N VAL A 614 -26.94 33.90 -54.36
CA VAL A 614 -25.75 33.65 -55.19
C VAL A 614 -25.70 34.59 -56.41
N VAL A 615 -26.85 34.97 -56.95
CA VAL A 615 -26.94 35.91 -58.10
C VAL A 615 -26.54 37.32 -57.68
N LEU A 616 -26.90 37.76 -56.48
CA LEU A 616 -26.56 39.09 -55.96
C LEU A 616 -25.07 39.28 -55.67
N MET A 617 -24.36 38.23 -55.22
CA MET A 617 -22.91 38.33 -54.96
C MET A 617 -22.06 38.45 -56.24
N VAL A 618 -22.50 37.85 -57.35
CA VAL A 618 -21.78 37.91 -58.63
C VAL A 618 -21.79 39.33 -59.22
N PHE A 619 -22.91 40.06 -59.10
CA PHE A 619 -22.98 41.45 -59.57
C PHE A 619 -22.11 42.41 -58.74
N PHE A 620 -21.93 42.15 -57.45
CA PHE A 620 -21.10 43.00 -56.59
C PHE A 620 -19.59 42.80 -56.86
N SER A 621 -19.16 41.57 -57.16
CA SER A 621 -17.76 41.27 -57.48
C SER A 621 -17.26 41.90 -58.80
N VAL A 622 -18.14 42.07 -59.80
CA VAL A 622 -17.77 42.70 -61.08
C VAL A 622 -17.58 44.20 -60.94
N GLY A 623 -18.35 44.87 -60.06
CA GLY A 623 -18.21 46.30 -59.78
C GLY A 623 -16.90 46.66 -59.06
N VAL A 624 -16.45 45.82 -58.13
CA VAL A 624 -15.21 46.04 -57.36
C VAL A 624 -13.96 45.84 -58.22
N ALA A 625 -13.99 44.90 -59.18
CA ALA A 625 -12.85 44.66 -60.07
C ALA A 625 -12.56 45.83 -61.02
N VAL A 626 -13.59 46.56 -61.48
CA VAL A 626 -13.41 47.71 -62.38
C VAL A 626 -12.82 48.91 -61.64
N LEU A 627 -13.17 49.12 -60.37
CA LEU A 627 -12.63 50.18 -59.53
C LEU A 627 -11.15 49.98 -59.18
N LEU A 628 -10.73 48.73 -58.98
CA LEU A 628 -9.34 48.39 -58.66
C LEU A 628 -8.39 48.59 -59.85
N VAL A 629 -8.85 48.37 -61.08
CA VAL A 629 -8.04 48.58 -62.29
C VAL A 629 -7.77 50.07 -62.54
N MET A 630 -8.74 50.95 -62.28
CA MET A 630 -8.56 52.40 -62.42
C MET A 630 -7.60 52.98 -61.36
N LEU A 631 -7.63 52.42 -60.14
CA LEU A 631 -6.75 52.83 -59.05
C LEU A 631 -5.28 52.44 -59.31
N VAL A 632 -5.05 51.28 -59.93
CA VAL A 632 -3.72 50.78 -60.29
C VAL A 632 -3.08 51.60 -61.42
N THR A 633 -3.86 52.09 -62.39
CA THR A 633 -3.35 53.00 -63.43
C THR A 633 -2.97 54.38 -62.90
N PHE A 634 -3.66 54.87 -61.86
CA PHE A 634 -3.37 56.18 -61.23
C PHE A 634 -2.11 56.14 -60.36
N MET A 635 -1.86 55.02 -59.67
CA MET A 635 -0.68 54.87 -58.81
C MET A 635 0.63 54.63 -59.56
N TYR A 636 0.58 54.35 -60.87
CA TYR A 636 1.78 54.09 -61.68
C TYR A 636 2.50 55.37 -62.16
N GLN A 637 1.91 56.56 -62.00
CA GLN A 637 2.48 57.81 -62.53
C GLN A 637 3.31 58.62 -61.53
N HIS A 638 3.31 58.32 -60.22
CA HIS A 638 4.08 59.09 -59.23
C HIS A 638 4.82 58.19 -58.23
N ARG A 639 6.14 58.09 -58.40
CA ARG A 639 7.08 57.66 -57.36
C ARG A 639 8.19 58.71 -57.18
N PRO A 640 8.57 58.96 -55.92
CA PRO A 640 9.98 58.86 -55.55
C PRO A 640 10.21 58.05 -54.26
N GLU A 641 11.48 57.71 -54.02
CA GLU A 641 12.01 56.69 -53.12
C GLU A 641 12.38 57.16 -51.69
N LYS A 642 12.23 56.22 -50.73
CA LYS A 642 13.01 55.84 -49.50
C LYS A 642 13.80 56.90 -48.68
N PRO A 643 13.83 56.78 -47.32
CA PRO A 643 14.79 55.88 -46.66
C PRO A 643 14.30 55.10 -45.41
N ARG A 644 15.17 54.16 -45.00
CA ARG A 644 15.07 53.12 -43.96
C ARG A 644 14.88 53.63 -42.53
N SER A 645 14.25 52.80 -41.68
CA SER A 645 14.82 52.43 -40.38
C SER A 645 14.45 50.98 -40.02
N ARG A 646 15.45 50.24 -39.56
CA ARG A 646 15.34 48.89 -39.00
C ARG A 646 14.80 49.01 -37.57
N SER A 647 13.94 48.09 -37.15
CA SER A 647 13.85 47.68 -35.74
C SER A 647 13.89 46.16 -35.68
N LEU A 648 14.73 45.65 -34.78
CA LEU A 648 14.98 44.23 -34.56
C LEU A 648 13.76 43.57 -33.92
N LYS A 649 13.07 42.68 -34.63
CA LYS A 649 12.28 41.56 -34.07
C LYS A 649 12.02 40.59 -35.23
N ASP A 650 12.95 39.68 -35.53
CA ASP A 650 12.70 38.64 -36.53
C ASP A 650 13.26 37.30 -36.07
N GLY A 651 12.33 36.44 -35.67
CA GLY A 651 12.46 35.00 -35.51
C GLY A 651 11.07 34.46 -35.17
N PRO A 652 10.46 33.55 -35.95
CA PRO A 652 9.14 33.00 -35.64
C PRO A 652 9.25 32.08 -34.41
N TRP A 653 8.69 32.49 -33.27
CA TRP A 653 8.51 31.61 -32.14
C TRP A 653 7.45 30.56 -32.48
N LYS A 654 7.73 29.30 -32.20
CA LYS A 654 6.78 28.20 -32.39
C LYS A 654 6.19 27.81 -31.05
N VAL A 655 4.91 28.10 -30.87
CA VAL A 655 4.12 27.69 -29.71
C VAL A 655 3.49 26.33 -29.97
N GLN A 656 3.64 25.43 -29.00
CA GLN A 656 2.93 24.16 -28.95
C GLN A 656 2.20 24.08 -27.62
N SER A 657 0.88 24.14 -27.66
CA SER A 657 0.00 24.09 -26.49
C SER A 657 -0.36 22.66 -26.13
N PHE A 658 -0.58 22.40 -24.84
CA PHE A 658 -1.05 21.11 -24.32
C PHE A 658 -2.32 21.28 -23.48
N HIS A 659 -2.71 22.53 -23.19
CA HIS A 659 -3.95 22.93 -22.53
C HIS A 659 -4.52 24.19 -23.20
N LEU A 660 -5.80 24.50 -22.92
CA LEU A 660 -6.41 25.77 -23.33
C LEU A 660 -5.62 26.94 -22.72
N LEU A 661 -5.10 27.82 -23.57
CA LEU A 661 -4.33 28.99 -23.14
C LEU A 661 -5.26 30.20 -22.97
N SER A 662 -5.18 30.83 -21.80
CA SER A 662 -5.87 32.08 -21.45
C SER A 662 -5.04 33.33 -21.77
N PHE A 663 -3.85 33.16 -22.36
CA PHE A 663 -2.82 34.19 -22.55
C PHE A 663 -2.16 34.12 -23.93
N ASN A 664 -1.61 35.26 -24.37
CA ASN A 664 -0.83 35.34 -25.62
C ASN A 664 0.66 35.01 -25.38
N GLU A 665 1.37 34.53 -26.41
CA GLU A 665 2.80 34.23 -26.35
C GLU A 665 3.65 35.47 -26.01
N ASP A 666 3.24 36.64 -26.50
CA ASP A 666 3.90 37.92 -26.24
C ASP A 666 3.93 38.25 -24.73
N GLU A 667 2.88 37.90 -23.98
CA GLU A 667 2.80 38.13 -22.52
C GLU A 667 3.85 37.29 -21.77
N ILE A 668 4.15 36.09 -22.28
CA ILE A 668 5.20 35.22 -21.73
C ILE A 668 6.58 35.77 -22.06
N LEU A 669 6.82 36.12 -23.33
CA LEU A 669 8.12 36.61 -23.80
C LEU A 669 8.50 37.95 -23.15
N ASP A 670 7.54 38.86 -22.97
CA ASP A 670 7.77 40.15 -22.34
C ASP A 670 8.07 40.04 -20.82
N SER A 671 7.72 38.90 -20.20
CA SER A 671 7.89 38.63 -18.77
C SER A 671 9.20 37.91 -18.43
N ILE A 672 10.01 37.50 -19.41
CA ILE A 672 11.33 36.89 -19.20
C ILE A 672 12.34 38.00 -18.89
N ARG A 673 12.36 38.47 -17.64
CA ARG A 673 13.24 39.54 -17.17
C ARG A 673 13.88 39.17 -15.82
N PRO A 674 15.05 39.74 -15.47
CA PRO A 674 15.74 39.41 -14.23
C PRO A 674 14.90 39.58 -12.96
N GLU A 675 13.96 40.54 -12.97
CA GLU A 675 13.09 40.87 -11.84
C GLU A 675 12.07 39.76 -11.55
N ASN A 676 11.76 38.94 -12.55
CA ASN A 676 10.79 37.85 -12.47
C ASN A 676 11.46 36.49 -12.18
N LEU A 677 12.78 36.44 -11.97
CA LEU A 677 13.52 35.20 -11.74
C LEU A 677 13.21 34.61 -10.36
N ILE A 678 12.67 33.39 -10.32
CA ILE A 678 12.30 32.69 -9.08
C ILE A 678 13.19 31.48 -8.77
N GLY A 679 13.99 31.01 -9.74
CA GLY A 679 14.92 29.88 -9.52
C GLY A 679 15.97 29.75 -10.61
N LYS A 680 17.14 29.20 -10.26
CA LYS A 680 18.24 28.90 -11.21
C LYS A 680 18.90 27.58 -10.83
N GLY A 681 18.97 26.64 -11.78
CA GLY A 681 19.53 25.29 -11.57
C GLY A 681 20.28 24.75 -12.79
N GLY A 682 20.66 23.47 -12.74
CA GLY A 682 21.47 22.80 -13.78
C GLY A 682 20.79 22.69 -15.16
N SER A 683 19.46 22.80 -15.22
CA SER A 683 18.66 22.68 -16.44
C SER A 683 18.17 24.03 -17.00
N GLY A 684 18.40 25.16 -16.31
CA GLY A 684 17.98 26.49 -16.78
C GLY A 684 17.58 27.49 -15.69
N LYS A 685 16.91 28.58 -16.11
CA LYS A 685 16.33 29.60 -15.22
C LYS A 685 14.80 29.52 -15.22
N VAL A 686 14.16 29.73 -14.08
CA VAL A 686 12.71 29.72 -13.94
C VAL A 686 12.21 31.12 -13.57
N TYR A 687 11.25 31.63 -14.32
CA TYR A 687 10.66 32.96 -14.15
C TYR A 687 9.19 32.85 -13.75
N LYS A 688 8.72 33.73 -12.86
CA LYS A 688 7.31 33.90 -12.55
C LYS A 688 6.68 34.87 -13.54
N VAL A 689 5.54 34.51 -14.11
CA VAL A 689 4.80 35.35 -15.05
C VAL A 689 3.41 35.62 -14.50
N ALA A 690 3.09 36.89 -14.29
CA ALA A 690 1.74 37.32 -13.92
C ALA A 690 0.99 37.72 -15.18
N LEU A 691 -0.14 37.06 -15.45
CA LEU A 691 -0.93 37.33 -16.66
C LEU A 691 -1.74 38.64 -16.52
N SER A 692 -2.01 39.27 -17.66
CA SER A 692 -2.77 40.54 -17.73
C SER A 692 -4.20 40.44 -17.18
N ASN A 693 -4.74 39.21 -17.07
CA ASN A 693 -6.05 38.91 -16.50
C ASN A 693 -6.10 39.00 -14.95
N GLY A 694 -4.95 39.14 -14.28
CA GLY A 694 -4.82 39.32 -12.83
C GLY A 694 -5.26 38.14 -11.95
N LYS A 695 -5.63 36.99 -12.53
CA LYS A 695 -6.16 35.82 -11.81
C LYS A 695 -5.23 34.60 -11.85
N GLU A 696 -4.28 34.56 -12.77
CA GLU A 696 -3.42 33.40 -13.00
C GLU A 696 -1.94 33.80 -13.02
N GLU A 697 -1.13 33.02 -12.31
CA GLU A 697 0.33 33.12 -12.29
C GLU A 697 0.93 31.84 -12.89
N LEU A 698 2.00 31.98 -13.68
CA LEU A 698 2.67 30.89 -14.38
C LEU A 698 4.15 30.82 -14.01
N ALA A 699 4.74 29.64 -14.18
CA ALA A 699 6.19 29.43 -14.05
C ALA A 699 6.77 29.07 -15.41
N VAL A 700 7.77 29.82 -15.88
CA VAL A 700 8.40 29.63 -17.19
C VAL A 700 9.84 29.18 -17.01
N LYS A 701 10.14 27.94 -17.39
CA LYS A 701 11.50 27.38 -17.38
C LYS A 701 12.16 27.66 -18.73
N HIS A 702 13.25 28.41 -18.71
CA HIS A 702 14.04 28.79 -19.88
C HIS A 702 15.33 27.97 -19.96
N ILE A 703 15.49 27.28 -21.09
CA ILE A 703 16.60 26.40 -21.42
C ILE A 703 17.32 26.96 -22.65
N TRP A 704 18.61 27.27 -22.52
CA TRP A 704 19.47 27.73 -23.62
C TRP A 704 20.15 26.57 -24.33
N LYS A 705 20.39 26.69 -25.64
CA LYS A 705 21.36 25.83 -26.34
C LYS A 705 22.77 26.31 -26.01
N ASN A 706 23.65 25.42 -25.53
CA ASN A 706 25.05 25.76 -25.27
C ASN A 706 25.75 26.19 -26.58
N GLU A 707 26.13 27.46 -26.69
CA GLU A 707 27.28 27.85 -27.50
C GLU A 707 28.53 27.39 -26.78
N ALA A 708 29.41 26.69 -27.51
CA ALA A 708 30.72 26.30 -27.02
C ALA A 708 31.49 27.55 -26.59
N GLU A 709 31.83 27.64 -25.31
CA GLU A 709 32.71 28.67 -24.79
C GLU A 709 34.05 28.65 -25.55
N THR A 710 34.35 29.77 -26.19
CA THR A 710 35.64 30.04 -26.83
C THR A 710 36.80 29.90 -25.83
N PRO A 711 37.90 29.22 -26.19
CA PRO A 711 39.01 28.99 -25.27
C PRO A 711 39.88 30.24 -25.15
N GLN A 712 39.96 30.85 -23.97
CA GLN A 712 41.07 31.73 -23.62
C GLN A 712 42.16 30.94 -22.88
N ALA A 713 43.37 31.09 -23.41
CA ALA A 713 44.58 30.40 -23.05
C ALA A 713 45.06 30.74 -21.63
N GLY A 714 45.58 29.72 -20.93
CA GLY A 714 46.54 29.97 -19.86
C GLY A 714 46.60 28.94 -18.73
N ARG A 715 47.58 28.04 -18.84
CA ARG A 715 48.31 27.30 -17.78
C ARG A 715 47.94 25.84 -17.49
N SER A 716 49.04 25.10 -17.37
CA SER A 716 49.32 23.67 -17.38
C SER A 716 48.81 22.87 -16.16
N PRO A 717 48.85 21.52 -16.21
CA PRO A 717 47.97 20.61 -15.48
C PRO A 717 48.60 19.98 -14.24
N ALA A 718 47.76 19.55 -13.29
CA ALA A 718 48.06 18.41 -12.44
C ALA A 718 46.79 17.80 -11.80
N ALA A 719 46.67 16.48 -11.99
CA ALA A 719 46.01 15.47 -11.16
C ALA A 719 44.53 15.09 -11.41
N ALA A 720 44.40 13.76 -11.57
CA ALA A 720 43.23 12.88 -11.42
C ALA A 720 42.20 12.89 -12.56
N ALA A 721 42.36 12.06 -13.61
CA ALA A 721 42.17 10.60 -13.66
C ALA A 721 40.68 10.15 -13.61
N GLN A 722 40.22 9.79 -14.82
CA GLN A 722 39.33 8.67 -15.15
C GLN A 722 37.89 8.67 -14.61
N THR A 723 36.98 9.23 -15.42
CA THR A 723 35.68 8.57 -15.67
C THR A 723 35.52 8.38 -17.18
N THR A 724 35.28 7.14 -17.58
CA THR A 724 35.08 6.72 -18.97
C THR A 724 33.62 6.92 -19.36
N SER A 725 33.36 7.92 -20.21
CA SER A 725 32.19 7.94 -21.08
C SER A 725 32.67 8.13 -22.52
N PRO A 726 32.30 7.26 -23.48
CA PRO A 726 32.67 7.45 -24.85
C PRO A 726 31.87 8.62 -25.45
N MET A 727 32.62 9.62 -25.90
CA MET A 727 32.19 10.67 -26.81
C MET A 727 31.57 10.07 -28.08
N LEU A 728 30.37 10.52 -28.45
CA LEU A 728 29.80 10.36 -29.79
C LEU A 728 29.35 11.74 -30.29
N GLY A 729 29.97 12.15 -31.40
CA GLY A 729 30.02 13.50 -31.91
C GLY A 729 28.66 14.17 -32.21
N GLY A 730 28.62 15.47 -31.95
CA GLY A 730 27.48 16.33 -32.19
C GLY A 730 27.18 16.54 -33.67
N LYS A 731 25.89 16.44 -34.02
CA LYS A 731 25.31 17.11 -35.19
C LYS A 731 24.73 18.45 -34.73
N PRO A 732 24.95 19.56 -35.44
CA PRO A 732 24.47 20.88 -35.03
C PRO A 732 23.01 21.06 -35.46
N ASN A 733 22.08 20.50 -34.69
CA ASN A 733 20.70 21.03 -34.56
C ASN A 733 19.84 20.35 -33.48
N GLN A 734 20.42 19.55 -32.59
CA GLN A 734 19.62 18.73 -31.69
C GLN A 734 19.21 19.50 -30.42
N ARG A 735 17.90 19.58 -30.15
CA ARG A 735 17.32 20.10 -28.91
C ARG A 735 17.82 19.29 -27.70
N SER A 736 17.80 19.87 -26.49
CA SER A 736 18.30 19.15 -25.31
C SER A 736 17.41 17.93 -25.04
N ARG A 737 18.04 16.78 -24.74
CA ARG A 737 17.32 15.52 -24.48
C ARG A 737 16.34 15.64 -23.31
N GLU A 738 16.68 16.51 -22.34
CA GLU A 738 15.83 16.79 -21.17
C GLU A 738 14.56 17.55 -21.56
N PHE A 739 14.66 18.55 -22.45
CA PHE A 739 13.51 19.30 -22.95
C PHE A 739 12.54 18.40 -23.74
N ASP A 740 13.08 17.58 -24.64
CA ASP A 740 12.25 16.66 -25.44
C ASP A 740 11.61 15.56 -24.57
N ALA A 741 12.30 15.09 -23.52
CA ALA A 741 11.74 14.13 -22.56
C ALA A 741 10.60 14.74 -21.74
N GLU A 742 10.80 15.95 -21.23
CA GLU A 742 9.82 16.66 -20.39
C GLU A 742 8.55 16.98 -21.18
N ILE A 743 8.66 17.47 -22.43
CA ILE A 743 7.50 17.65 -23.32
C ILE A 743 6.80 16.34 -23.61
N ARG A 744 7.54 15.31 -24.03
CA ARG A 744 6.97 14.03 -24.44
C ARG A 744 6.15 13.38 -23.31
N ILE A 745 6.61 13.52 -22.08
CA ILE A 745 6.01 12.89 -20.92
C ILE A 745 4.85 13.76 -20.40
N LEU A 746 5.10 15.04 -20.09
CA LEU A 746 4.08 15.91 -19.48
C LEU A 746 2.96 16.33 -20.43
N SER A 747 3.15 16.30 -21.75
CA SER A 747 2.05 16.55 -22.71
C SER A 747 0.94 15.49 -22.65
N SER A 748 1.24 14.29 -22.13
CA SER A 748 0.32 13.14 -22.09
C SER A 748 -0.14 12.76 -20.68
N ILE A 749 0.37 13.43 -19.63
CA ILE A 749 0.04 13.15 -18.23
C ILE A 749 -0.97 14.16 -17.70
N ARG A 750 -2.03 13.68 -17.06
CA ARG A 750 -2.97 14.51 -16.30
C ARG A 750 -3.28 13.87 -14.96
N HIS A 751 -2.65 14.37 -13.91
CA HIS A 751 -2.87 13.91 -12.56
C HIS A 751 -2.75 15.06 -11.57
N VAL A 752 -3.58 15.08 -10.52
CA VAL A 752 -3.62 16.17 -9.54
C VAL A 752 -2.29 16.35 -8.79
N ASN A 753 -1.51 15.27 -8.66
CA ASN A 753 -0.20 15.28 -8.01
C ASN A 753 1.01 15.30 -8.98
N VAL A 754 0.80 15.68 -10.24
CA VAL A 754 1.87 15.91 -11.22
C VAL A 754 1.77 17.34 -11.76
N VAL A 755 2.89 18.01 -11.95
CA VAL A 755 2.91 19.40 -12.44
C VAL A 755 2.30 19.50 -13.84
N LYS A 756 1.46 20.51 -14.02
CA LYS A 756 0.79 20.80 -15.29
C LYS A 756 1.68 21.65 -16.19
N LEU A 757 1.94 21.17 -17.42
CA LEU A 757 2.65 21.88 -18.48
C LEU A 757 1.63 22.48 -19.47
N TYR A 758 1.45 23.80 -19.49
CA TYR A 758 0.49 24.48 -20.38
C TYR A 758 0.90 24.49 -21.85
N CYS A 759 2.14 24.89 -22.13
CA CYS A 759 2.68 24.95 -23.48
C CYS A 759 4.21 24.95 -23.48
N SER A 760 4.79 24.74 -24.66
CA SER A 760 6.19 25.01 -24.94
C SER A 760 6.32 26.10 -26.00
N ILE A 761 7.30 26.99 -25.84
CA ILE A 761 7.58 28.08 -26.79
C ILE A 761 9.05 27.93 -27.21
N THR A 762 9.30 27.78 -28.52
CA THR A 762 10.65 27.47 -29.02
C THR A 762 11.08 28.44 -30.13
N SER A 763 12.34 28.84 -30.10
CA SER A 763 13.05 29.54 -31.17
C SER A 763 14.31 28.74 -31.59
N ASP A 764 15.09 29.28 -32.52
CA ASP A 764 16.32 28.64 -32.98
C ASP A 764 17.38 28.53 -31.86
N ASP A 765 17.36 29.44 -30.89
CA ASP A 765 18.36 29.62 -29.83
C ASP A 765 17.82 29.38 -28.41
N SER A 766 16.50 29.34 -28.21
CA SER A 766 15.87 29.22 -26.89
C SER A 766 14.71 28.23 -26.86
N SER A 767 14.49 27.64 -25.69
CA SER A 767 13.36 26.75 -25.42
C SER A 767 12.73 27.08 -24.08
N LEU A 768 11.41 27.29 -24.07
CA LEU A 768 10.64 27.68 -22.91
C LEU A 768 9.58 26.61 -22.62
N LEU A 769 9.45 26.22 -21.36
CA LEU A 769 8.38 25.36 -20.84
C LEU A 769 7.53 26.17 -19.86
N VAL A 770 6.23 26.25 -20.12
CA VAL A 770 5.29 27.07 -19.34
C VAL A 770 4.45 26.14 -18.46
N TYR A 771 4.66 26.22 -17.15
CA TYR A 771 4.00 25.43 -16.11
C TYR A 771 2.99 26.26 -15.32
N GLU A 772 2.14 25.56 -14.58
CA GLU A 772 1.45 26.18 -13.45
C GLU A 772 2.45 26.71 -12.41
N TYR A 773 2.14 27.87 -11.83
CA TYR A 773 2.91 28.40 -10.72
C TYR A 773 2.46 27.78 -9.39
N LEU A 774 3.41 27.40 -8.55
CA LEU A 774 3.17 26.78 -7.25
C LEU A 774 3.74 27.68 -6.15
N PRO A 775 2.87 28.39 -5.38
CA PRO A 775 3.28 29.53 -4.55
C PRO A 775 4.07 29.13 -3.30
N ASN A 776 3.94 27.88 -2.83
CA ASN A 776 4.65 27.40 -1.65
C ASN A 776 6.03 26.80 -1.97
N GLY A 777 6.48 26.86 -3.23
CA GLY A 777 7.83 26.43 -3.61
C GLY A 777 8.02 24.92 -3.51
N SER A 778 9.26 24.48 -3.30
CA SER A 778 9.56 23.05 -3.16
C SER A 778 9.41 22.55 -1.72
N LEU A 779 9.12 21.27 -1.57
CA LEU A 779 9.12 20.60 -0.27
C LEU A 779 10.51 20.68 0.39
N TRP A 780 11.59 20.69 -0.39
CA TRP A 780 12.95 20.90 0.13
C TRP A 780 13.06 22.26 0.83
N ASP A 781 12.55 23.32 0.22
CA ASP A 781 12.55 24.65 0.82
C ASP A 781 11.74 24.64 2.13
N LEU A 782 10.57 24.02 2.15
CA LEU A 782 9.74 23.97 3.35
C LEU A 782 10.36 23.14 4.50
N LEU A 783 11.14 22.10 4.15
CA LEU A 783 11.83 21.26 5.14
C LEU A 783 13.13 21.88 5.67
N HIS A 784 13.82 22.72 4.89
CA HIS A 784 15.18 23.20 5.21
C HIS A 784 15.31 24.73 5.36
N SER A 785 14.33 25.52 4.91
CA SER A 785 14.31 26.97 5.12
C SER A 785 13.52 27.29 6.40
N GLY A 786 14.24 27.56 7.49
CA GLY A 786 13.67 27.86 8.81
C GLY A 786 12.97 29.23 8.93
N SER A 787 12.38 29.77 7.86
CA SER A 787 11.97 31.19 7.78
C SER A 787 10.50 31.45 7.40
N LYS A 788 9.63 30.45 7.28
CA LYS A 788 8.17 30.64 7.31
C LYS A 788 7.57 29.78 8.43
N GLY A 789 7.37 30.41 9.58
CA GLY A 789 7.07 29.78 10.88
C GLY A 789 5.84 28.88 10.87
N GLY A 790 6.01 27.70 11.49
CA GLY A 790 5.04 26.62 11.57
C GLY A 790 5.53 25.41 10.79
N GLY A 791 6.40 24.60 11.40
CA GLY A 791 6.85 23.35 10.77
C GLY A 791 5.64 22.51 10.33
N LEU A 792 5.80 21.74 9.24
CA LEU A 792 4.72 20.88 8.72
C LEU A 792 4.16 20.00 9.85
N GLU A 793 2.89 20.18 10.20
CA GLU A 793 2.13 19.29 11.07
C GLU A 793 2.03 17.89 10.44
N TRP A 794 1.82 16.88 11.26
CA TRP A 794 1.79 15.49 10.79
C TRP A 794 0.79 15.25 9.67
N ASP A 795 -0.41 15.83 9.76
CA ASP A 795 -1.44 15.70 8.73
C ASP A 795 -0.99 16.27 7.38
N ALA A 796 -0.29 17.41 7.39
CA ALA A 796 0.26 17.99 6.16
C ALA A 796 1.39 17.12 5.60
N ARG A 797 2.24 16.54 6.45
CA ARG A 797 3.29 15.59 6.02
C ARG A 797 2.69 14.34 5.40
N PHE A 798 1.67 13.78 6.03
CA PHE A 798 0.95 12.60 5.56
C PHE A 798 0.30 12.88 4.20
N GLU A 799 -0.41 13.99 4.06
CA GLU A 799 -1.04 14.39 2.80
C GLU A 799 -0.03 14.65 1.68
N ILE A 800 1.13 15.23 1.99
CA ILE A 800 2.24 15.42 1.04
C ILE A 800 2.84 14.07 0.64
N ALA A 801 3.08 13.16 1.58
CA ALA A 801 3.62 11.84 1.29
C ALA A 801 2.63 10.99 0.46
N LEU A 802 1.35 10.99 0.86
CA LEU A 802 0.28 10.27 0.18
C LEU A 802 0.04 10.82 -1.22
N GLY A 803 0.01 12.15 -1.39
CA GLY A 803 -0.14 12.78 -2.70
C GLY A 803 1.04 12.51 -3.63
N ALA A 804 2.28 12.57 -3.12
CA ALA A 804 3.45 12.19 -3.90
C ALA A 804 3.43 10.70 -4.29
N ALA A 805 3.04 9.81 -3.38
CA ALA A 805 2.89 8.38 -3.66
C ALA A 805 1.81 8.12 -4.72
N ARG A 806 0.65 8.77 -4.64
CA ARG A 806 -0.41 8.71 -5.67
C ARG A 806 0.08 9.22 -7.02
N GLY A 807 0.85 10.31 -7.04
CA GLY A 807 1.47 10.81 -8.26
C GLY A 807 2.41 9.80 -8.90
N LEU A 808 3.24 9.12 -8.11
CA LEU A 808 4.16 8.08 -8.61
C LEU A 808 3.43 6.80 -9.04
N GLU A 809 2.43 6.37 -8.28
CA GLU A 809 1.59 5.22 -8.62
C GLU A 809 0.89 5.44 -9.96
N TYR A 810 0.31 6.64 -10.17
CA TYR A 810 -0.25 7.04 -11.46
C TYR A 810 0.78 6.98 -12.59
N LEU A 811 2.00 7.48 -12.37
CA LEU A 811 3.06 7.42 -13.39
C LEU A 811 3.45 5.97 -13.75
N HIS A 812 3.47 5.06 -12.77
CA HIS A 812 3.89 3.67 -12.97
C HIS A 812 2.77 2.76 -13.50
N HIS A 813 1.53 2.98 -13.10
CA HIS A 813 0.42 2.06 -13.33
C HIS A 813 -0.79 2.71 -14.00
N GLY A 814 -0.97 4.03 -13.87
CA GLY A 814 -2.09 4.78 -14.44
C GLY A 814 -1.85 5.28 -15.88
N CYS A 815 -0.60 5.41 -16.32
CA CYS A 815 -0.25 5.79 -17.70
C CYS A 815 -0.30 4.60 -18.67
N GLU A 816 -0.78 4.81 -19.91
CA GLU A 816 -0.84 3.79 -20.98
C GLU A 816 0.53 3.10 -21.21
N GLN A 817 1.61 3.86 -21.09
CA GLN A 817 2.97 3.34 -21.00
C GLN A 817 3.57 3.80 -19.67
N PRO A 818 4.07 2.89 -18.81
CA PRO A 818 4.62 3.26 -17.52
C PRO A 818 5.76 4.29 -17.64
N VAL A 819 5.70 5.35 -16.85
CA VAL A 819 6.69 6.43 -16.84
C VAL A 819 7.57 6.30 -15.61
N ILE A 820 8.86 6.07 -15.84
CA ILE A 820 9.86 6.01 -14.78
C ILE A 820 10.46 7.41 -14.61
N HIS A 821 10.13 8.12 -13.52
CA HIS A 821 10.54 9.51 -13.29
C HIS A 821 12.06 9.71 -13.16
N ARG A 822 12.76 8.75 -12.53
CA ARG A 822 14.23 8.70 -12.31
C ARG A 822 14.87 9.83 -11.48
N ASP A 823 14.19 10.94 -11.21
CA ASP A 823 14.74 12.04 -10.36
C ASP A 823 13.75 12.51 -9.29
N VAL A 824 13.27 11.59 -8.44
CA VAL A 824 12.32 11.91 -7.37
C VAL A 824 13.08 12.30 -6.11
N LYS A 825 12.89 13.56 -5.68
CA LYS A 825 13.52 14.14 -4.49
C LYS A 825 12.69 15.30 -3.98
N SER A 826 12.88 15.72 -2.73
CA SER A 826 12.08 16.79 -2.12
C SER A 826 12.18 18.14 -2.84
N SER A 827 13.26 18.42 -3.60
CA SER A 827 13.34 19.65 -4.41
C SER A 827 12.48 19.61 -5.67
N ASN A 828 12.06 18.42 -6.09
CA ASN A 828 11.23 18.18 -7.29
C ASN A 828 9.76 17.88 -6.90
N ILE A 829 9.41 17.99 -5.63
CA ILE A 829 8.02 17.96 -5.15
C ILE A 829 7.65 19.41 -4.82
N LEU A 830 6.82 20.01 -5.66
CA LEU A 830 6.38 21.39 -5.51
C LEU A 830 5.02 21.43 -4.80
N LEU A 831 4.72 22.51 -4.08
CA LEU A 831 3.55 22.63 -3.23
C LEU A 831 2.62 23.76 -3.71
N ASP A 832 1.35 23.44 -3.90
CA ASP A 832 0.32 24.44 -4.23
C ASP A 832 -0.09 25.27 -3.00
N GLU A 833 -1.08 26.17 -3.17
CA GLU A 833 -1.58 27.06 -2.13
C GLU A 833 -2.15 26.33 -0.89
N PHE A 834 -2.52 25.05 -1.02
CA PHE A 834 -3.06 24.21 0.05
C PHE A 834 -2.06 23.16 0.56
N LEU A 835 -0.77 23.32 0.26
CA LEU A 835 0.30 22.36 0.58
C LEU A 835 0.09 20.98 -0.07
N LYS A 836 -0.67 20.88 -1.16
CA LYS A 836 -0.78 19.62 -1.90
C LYS A 836 0.42 19.46 -2.84
N PRO A 837 0.99 18.24 -2.93
CA PRO A 837 2.22 18.00 -3.67
C PRO A 837 1.96 17.82 -5.16
N ARG A 838 2.88 18.33 -5.98
CA ARG A 838 3.00 18.09 -7.42
C ARG A 838 4.42 17.66 -7.77
N ILE A 839 4.54 16.49 -8.38
CA ILE A 839 5.81 15.98 -8.89
C ILE A 839 6.20 16.79 -10.12
N ALA A 840 7.44 17.27 -10.16
CA ALA A 840 7.99 18.11 -11.21
C ALA A 840 9.38 17.64 -11.66
N ASP A 841 9.90 18.28 -12.73
CA ASP A 841 11.21 18.04 -13.34
C ASP A 841 11.37 16.66 -13.98
N PHE A 842 10.74 16.50 -15.16
CA PHE A 842 10.70 15.24 -15.91
C PHE A 842 11.85 15.11 -16.92
N GLY A 843 12.87 15.97 -16.84
CA GLY A 843 13.99 15.97 -17.79
C GLY A 843 14.77 14.65 -17.86
N LEU A 844 14.76 13.85 -16.78
CA LEU A 844 15.39 12.52 -16.74
C LEU A 844 14.41 11.36 -16.85
N ALA A 845 13.11 11.64 -16.94
CA ALA A 845 12.08 10.61 -16.97
C ALA A 845 12.09 9.81 -18.28
N LYS A 846 11.70 8.55 -18.23
CA LYS A 846 11.69 7.64 -19.40
C LYS A 846 10.42 6.80 -19.41
N ILE A 847 9.85 6.60 -20.60
CA ILE A 847 8.73 5.69 -20.81
C ILE A 847 9.27 4.25 -20.92
N ALA A 848 8.72 3.32 -20.13
CA ALA A 848 9.05 1.91 -20.14
C ALA A 848 8.47 1.22 -21.38
N GLN A 849 9.28 0.44 -22.10
CA GLN A 849 8.85 -0.28 -23.31
C GLN A 849 8.43 -1.73 -22.99
N ASN A 850 7.29 -2.17 -23.52
CA ASN A 850 6.82 -3.54 -23.43
C ASN A 850 7.16 -4.34 -24.71
N GLY A 851 8.22 -5.16 -24.65
CA GLY A 851 8.38 -6.36 -25.50
C GLY A 851 9.19 -6.26 -26.81
N SER A 852 10.10 -7.23 -26.98
CA SER A 852 10.72 -7.74 -28.22
C SER A 852 11.37 -6.74 -29.21
N GLY A 853 12.61 -6.36 -28.92
CA GLY A 853 13.52 -5.81 -29.93
C GLY A 853 14.71 -5.11 -29.30
N GLY A 854 15.91 -5.69 -29.42
CA GLY A 854 17.22 -5.04 -29.29
C GLY A 854 17.47 -4.17 -28.05
N GLY A 855 18.21 -4.71 -27.08
CA GLY A 855 18.48 -4.09 -25.80
C GLY A 855 19.00 -2.64 -25.83
N ASP A 856 18.48 -1.85 -24.90
CA ASP A 856 19.09 -0.62 -24.43
C ASP A 856 19.42 -0.80 -22.93
N LEU A 857 20.39 -1.67 -22.66
CA LEU A 857 21.02 -1.83 -21.35
C LEU A 857 21.76 -0.52 -21.03
N THR A 858 21.14 0.36 -20.25
CA THR A 858 21.83 1.53 -19.70
C THR A 858 22.87 1.07 -18.67
N ARG A 859 24.15 1.03 -19.07
CA ARG A 859 25.32 0.72 -18.21
C ARG A 859 25.65 1.83 -17.19
N VAL A 860 24.78 2.81 -17.01
CA VAL A 860 24.99 3.98 -16.16
C VAL A 860 23.80 4.13 -15.24
N VAL A 861 24.04 4.11 -13.93
CA VAL A 861 23.04 4.46 -12.91
C VAL A 861 22.74 5.96 -13.08
N ALA A 862 21.53 6.28 -13.55
CA ALA A 862 21.07 7.65 -13.67
C ALA A 862 19.87 7.86 -12.75
N GLY A 863 20.06 8.66 -11.70
CA GLY A 863 19.02 9.04 -10.75
C GLY A 863 19.59 9.74 -9.51
N THR A 864 18.71 10.23 -8.64
CA THR A 864 19.10 10.90 -7.39
C THR A 864 19.70 9.91 -6.39
N HIS A 865 20.74 10.31 -5.66
CA HIS A 865 21.31 9.49 -4.58
C HIS A 865 20.22 9.16 -3.53
N GLY A 866 19.97 7.87 -3.27
CA GLY A 866 18.91 7.41 -2.36
C GLY A 866 17.57 7.05 -3.03
N TYR A 867 17.41 7.25 -4.34
CA TYR A 867 16.23 6.84 -5.10
C TYR A 867 16.62 6.03 -6.34
N ILE A 868 16.25 4.74 -6.37
CA ILE A 868 16.36 3.88 -7.55
C ILE A 868 14.95 3.60 -8.05
N ALA A 869 14.63 4.12 -9.23
CA ALA A 869 13.33 3.87 -9.83
C ALA A 869 13.24 2.40 -10.31
N PRO A 870 12.09 1.72 -10.13
CA PRO A 870 11.94 0.33 -10.55
C PRO A 870 12.01 0.23 -12.08
N GLY A 871 13.10 -0.35 -12.59
CA GLY A 871 13.20 -0.82 -13.97
C GLY A 871 13.14 -2.34 -14.01
N LYS A 872 12.84 -2.94 -15.16
CA LYS A 872 13.12 -4.36 -15.39
C LYS A 872 14.63 -4.58 -15.33
N VAL A 873 15.16 -4.82 -14.13
CA VAL A 873 16.52 -5.32 -13.93
C VAL A 873 16.47 -6.84 -14.08
N SER A 874 16.43 -7.31 -15.32
CA SER A 874 16.99 -8.63 -15.59
C SER A 874 18.51 -8.47 -15.56
N SER A 875 19.19 -9.23 -14.71
CA SER A 875 20.65 -9.29 -14.52
C SER A 875 21.32 -8.05 -13.89
N LEU A 876 21.42 -8.02 -12.56
CA LEU A 876 22.54 -7.41 -11.83
C LEU A 876 22.59 -7.95 -10.38
N ILE A 877 22.54 -9.27 -10.21
CA ILE A 877 23.15 -9.97 -9.07
C ILE A 877 23.77 -11.25 -9.66
N GLN A 878 25.07 -11.19 -9.89
CA GLN A 878 25.95 -12.34 -9.93
C GLN A 878 27.07 -12.06 -8.94
#